data_AF-A0A101WI28-F1
#
_entry.id   AF-A0A101WI28-F1
#
_cell.length_a   1.000
_cell.length_b   1.000
_cell.length_c   1.000
_cell.angle_alpha   90.00
_cell.angle_beta   90.00
_cell.angle_gamma   90.00
#
_symmetry.space_group_name_H-M   'P 1'
#
loop_
_entity.id
_entity.type
_entity.pdbx_description
1 polymer ?
#
loop_
_entity_poly.entity_id
_entity_poly.type
_entity_poly.pdbx_seq_one_letter_code
_entity_poly.pdbx_strand_id
1 'polypeptide(L)'
;MNPLKYDGTITIATGNSRKEKKWINKEMQWSQFLERVKVTQKTSETTLEYRKMSKDEQDDRKDVGGFVGGKLKGGQRKNGFVEYRSLLTLDMDYAQPDVWSGIFMLYDFACCIYSTHKHVPEAPRLRLVIPLARVVSAEEYTAIARKVAVDLGIEQFDDTTYTASRLMYWPSSSSDGAYIFEHIDGPWMNPDEVLTTYVDWKVASSWPVSSRQQSVIKKSAEKQTDPTTKIGVIGAFCRAYSIPETLEIFLSEVYAPCDIEGRYTFLGGTTSGGLILYDNDLFAFSHHGTDPISGKLVNAFDLVRVHKFGAQDDGIEESAPPSKRPSYKAMQEFAVADVNVKKQLMSESMAAALEDFRPGDDNWTERLDYKKDGTLKATIDNIRLIMDHDPQICGMVGHNEFAHRNELLKDLPWRDMSKGYYWSDADDAALRHYLERVYGLNHVGKTMDAFSVIVEQNRFNPVKDYLSGLVWDGIERLDTLLIDYFSSTDTEYTRAVTRKTMCAAVARIFNPGCKFDYMLLLIGKQGLGKSYFMKKLGGKWYSDSLTTVVGKEAYEQLQGAWILEMGELSAAKKADIDALKHFMSKQEDIFREAYGRRTAVFPRQCIFMGTTNDYECLRDKTGNRRFWPVNVGESKQSLWDDFNVDQVWAEAVQGYIAGEELYLKDMLAEWAIHIQAEHTEESDRSGLVYDYLDRLLPDNWDTMDLYARRMFLSGDFGSGIGTIQRSRVCAMEVWCECLGGDPKQLSNIQSREIRSIMDHAHDWKRHEGSLRFSLYGRQRGYLRT
;
A
#
# COMPACT_ATOMS: atom_id res chain seq x y z
N MET A 1 -16.50 -44.83 -71.59
CA MET A 1 -17.72 -44.03 -71.39
C MET A 1 -18.18 -43.54 -72.74
N ASN A 2 -19.48 -43.34 -72.94
CA ASN A 2 -19.94 -42.50 -74.05
C ASN A 2 -19.34 -41.09 -73.87
N PRO A 3 -19.00 -40.37 -74.95
CA PRO A 3 -18.55 -38.99 -74.84
C PRO A 3 -19.63 -38.15 -74.15
N LEU A 4 -19.24 -37.38 -73.14
CA LEU A 4 -20.14 -36.45 -72.44
C LEU A 4 -20.65 -35.39 -73.41
N LYS A 5 -21.96 -35.14 -73.38
CA LYS A 5 -22.57 -34.09 -74.21
C LYS A 5 -22.18 -32.70 -73.71
N TYR A 6 -22.05 -32.53 -72.39
CA TYR A 6 -21.73 -31.25 -71.75
C TYR A 6 -20.36 -31.27 -71.07
N ASP A 7 -19.30 -31.54 -71.85
CA ASP A 7 -17.91 -31.46 -71.39
C ASP A 7 -17.35 -30.03 -71.53
N GLY A 8 -16.37 -29.68 -70.69
CA GLY A 8 -15.75 -28.35 -70.68
C GLY A 8 -14.62 -28.21 -69.67
N THR A 9 -13.86 -27.13 -69.79
CA THR A 9 -12.67 -26.89 -68.97
C THR A 9 -13.03 -26.33 -67.59
N ILE A 10 -12.60 -27.00 -66.53
CA ILE A 10 -12.70 -26.55 -65.14
C ILE A 10 -11.31 -26.19 -64.58
N THR A 11 -11.27 -25.23 -63.65
CA THR A 11 -10.03 -24.87 -62.93
C THR A 11 -10.07 -25.42 -61.51
N ILE A 12 -9.07 -26.21 -61.11
CA ILE A 12 -8.92 -26.69 -59.74
C ILE A 12 -7.52 -26.42 -59.20
N ALA A 13 -7.39 -26.25 -57.89
CA ALA A 13 -6.10 -26.24 -57.20
C ALA A 13 -5.91 -27.58 -56.49
N THR A 14 -4.79 -28.27 -56.72
CA THR A 14 -4.54 -29.60 -56.13
C THR A 14 -3.34 -29.62 -55.19
N GLY A 15 -3.44 -30.45 -54.15
CA GLY A 15 -2.39 -30.69 -53.16
C GLY A 15 -2.28 -32.19 -52.85
N ASN A 16 -1.07 -32.62 -52.48
CA ASN A 16 -0.79 -34.03 -52.17
C ASN A 16 -1.27 -34.44 -50.78
N SER A 17 -1.51 -33.48 -49.89
CA SER A 17 -2.09 -33.70 -48.57
C SER A 17 -2.86 -32.47 -48.09
N ARG A 18 -3.67 -32.63 -47.05
CA ARG A 18 -4.32 -31.53 -46.33
C ARG A 18 -3.33 -30.53 -45.70
N LYS A 19 -2.09 -31.00 -45.44
CA LYS A 19 -0.98 -30.24 -44.82
C LYS A 19 -0.15 -29.46 -45.86
N GLU A 20 -0.48 -29.57 -47.16
CA GLU A 20 0.22 -28.88 -48.24
C GLU A 20 0.14 -27.36 -48.10
N LYS A 21 1.31 -26.70 -48.10
CA LYS A 21 1.41 -25.24 -47.99
C LYS A 21 1.26 -24.53 -49.32
N LYS A 22 1.65 -25.19 -50.42
CA LYS A 22 1.62 -24.62 -51.78
C LYS A 22 0.83 -25.51 -52.73
N TRP A 23 -0.37 -25.07 -53.06
CA TRP A 23 -1.31 -25.74 -53.95
C TRP A 23 -1.03 -25.37 -55.40
N ILE A 24 -1.20 -26.34 -56.31
CA ILE A 24 -0.94 -26.18 -57.74
C ILE A 24 -2.26 -25.94 -58.47
N ASN A 25 -2.43 -24.74 -59.01
CA ASN A 25 -3.56 -24.40 -59.88
C ASN A 25 -3.39 -25.10 -61.24
N LYS A 26 -4.44 -25.74 -61.74
CA LYS A 26 -4.45 -26.41 -63.05
C LYS A 26 -5.83 -26.37 -63.69
N GLU A 27 -5.85 -26.54 -65.01
CA GLU A 27 -7.06 -26.74 -65.79
C GLU A 27 -7.18 -28.20 -66.20
N MET A 28 -8.42 -28.71 -66.26
CA MET A 28 -8.72 -30.06 -66.76
C MET A 28 -10.13 -30.12 -67.32
N GLN A 29 -10.42 -31.11 -68.17
CA GLN A 29 -11.78 -31.33 -68.66
C GLN A 29 -12.67 -31.92 -67.55
N TRP A 30 -13.97 -31.59 -67.56
CA TRP A 30 -14.96 -32.16 -66.65
C TRP A 30 -15.00 -33.68 -66.77
N SER A 31 -14.92 -34.22 -67.98
CA SER A 31 -14.77 -35.65 -68.25
C SER A 31 -13.56 -36.28 -67.54
N GLN A 32 -12.42 -35.60 -67.53
CA GLN A 32 -11.21 -36.06 -66.83
C GLN A 32 -11.38 -36.04 -65.31
N PHE A 33 -12.14 -35.07 -64.78
CA PHE A 33 -12.43 -35.00 -63.35
C PHE A 33 -13.34 -36.15 -62.94
N LEU A 34 -14.40 -36.41 -63.72
CA LEU A 34 -15.31 -37.53 -63.50
C LEU A 34 -14.56 -38.87 -63.53
N GLU A 35 -13.66 -39.08 -64.49
CA GLU A 35 -12.85 -40.30 -64.53
C GLU A 35 -11.95 -40.45 -63.29
N ARG A 36 -11.39 -39.34 -62.81
CA ARG A 36 -10.56 -39.32 -61.60
C ARG A 36 -11.35 -39.67 -60.34
N VAL A 37 -12.59 -39.19 -60.21
CA VAL A 37 -13.43 -39.47 -59.03
C VAL A 37 -14.27 -40.73 -59.18
N LYS A 38 -14.30 -41.38 -60.34
CA LYS A 38 -15.05 -42.61 -60.54
C LYS A 38 -14.48 -43.81 -59.77
N VAL A 39 -13.19 -43.78 -59.49
CA VAL A 39 -12.48 -44.87 -58.81
C VAL A 39 -11.89 -44.36 -57.49
N THR A 40 -12.20 -45.06 -56.40
CA THR A 40 -11.66 -44.78 -55.07
C THR A 40 -10.29 -45.40 -54.87
N GLN A 41 -9.42 -44.71 -54.11
CA GLN A 41 -8.19 -45.32 -53.61
C GLN A 41 -8.48 -46.16 -52.36
N LYS A 42 -8.19 -47.46 -52.45
CA LYS A 42 -8.32 -48.40 -51.34
C LYS A 42 -7.16 -48.26 -50.37
N THR A 43 -7.47 -48.07 -49.08
CA THR A 43 -6.51 -48.08 -47.98
C THR A 43 -6.44 -49.47 -47.34
N SER A 44 -5.42 -49.75 -46.53
CA SER A 44 -5.11 -51.10 -46.03
C SER A 44 -6.01 -51.58 -44.89
N GLU A 45 -6.63 -50.66 -44.15
CA GLU A 45 -7.51 -50.97 -43.03
C GLU A 45 -8.93 -51.34 -43.46
N THR A 46 -9.65 -52.02 -42.58
CA THR A 46 -11.09 -52.23 -42.67
C THR A 46 -11.87 -51.02 -42.11
N THR A 47 -13.15 -50.92 -42.46
CA THR A 47 -14.05 -49.85 -42.02
C THR A 47 -14.18 -49.82 -40.48
N LEU A 48 -14.14 -50.99 -39.84
CA LEU A 48 -14.16 -51.11 -38.37
C LEU A 48 -12.86 -50.64 -37.72
N GLU A 49 -11.71 -50.98 -38.30
CA GLU A 49 -10.40 -50.52 -37.81
C GLU A 49 -10.28 -49.00 -37.95
N TYR A 50 -10.67 -48.45 -39.10
CA TYR A 50 -10.66 -47.01 -39.34
C TYR A 50 -11.50 -46.25 -38.29
N ARG A 51 -12.69 -46.76 -37.94
CA ARG A 51 -13.57 -46.14 -36.93
C ARG A 51 -12.97 -46.16 -35.51
N LYS A 52 -12.08 -47.10 -35.21
CA LYS A 52 -11.40 -47.19 -33.91
C LYS A 52 -10.17 -46.28 -33.80
N MET A 53 -9.64 -45.80 -34.92
CA MET A 53 -8.52 -44.85 -34.94
C MET A 53 -8.92 -43.51 -34.33
N SER A 54 -7.94 -42.79 -33.77
CA SER A 54 -8.11 -41.40 -33.36
C SER A 54 -8.46 -40.50 -34.54
N LYS A 55 -8.98 -39.31 -34.28
CA LYS A 55 -9.34 -38.35 -35.34
C LYS A 55 -8.16 -37.99 -36.23
N ASP A 56 -6.97 -37.80 -35.64
CA ASP A 56 -5.77 -37.44 -36.39
C ASP A 56 -5.29 -38.59 -37.28
N GLU A 57 -5.31 -39.82 -36.78
CA GLU A 57 -5.01 -41.02 -37.56
C GLU A 57 -6.02 -41.22 -38.69
N GLN A 58 -7.31 -41.03 -38.42
CA GLN A 58 -8.37 -41.10 -39.45
C GLN A 58 -8.15 -40.07 -40.55
N ASP A 59 -7.79 -38.85 -40.18
CA ASP A 59 -7.58 -37.76 -41.12
C ASP A 59 -6.31 -37.97 -41.96
N ASP A 60 -5.24 -38.49 -41.37
CA ASP A 60 -4.00 -38.80 -42.10
C ASP A 60 -4.19 -40.04 -42.99
N ARG A 61 -5.00 -41.02 -42.57
CA ARG A 61 -5.28 -42.24 -43.36
C ARG A 61 -6.13 -41.99 -44.59
N LYS A 62 -7.16 -41.15 -44.49
CA LYS A 62 -8.04 -40.82 -45.63
C LYS A 62 -7.38 -39.88 -46.63
N ASP A 63 -6.27 -39.24 -46.25
CA ASP A 63 -5.60 -38.20 -47.03
C ASP A 63 -4.79 -38.77 -48.18
N VAL A 64 -5.47 -38.91 -49.32
CA VAL A 64 -4.87 -39.27 -50.62
C VAL A 64 -4.68 -38.04 -51.50
N GLY A 65 -4.51 -36.88 -50.86
CA GLY A 65 -4.55 -35.57 -51.48
C GLY A 65 -5.99 -35.08 -51.73
N GLY A 66 -6.08 -33.89 -52.32
CA GLY A 66 -7.36 -33.26 -52.57
C GLY A 66 -7.31 -32.13 -53.58
N PHE A 67 -8.43 -31.43 -53.69
CA PHE A 67 -8.60 -30.27 -54.56
C PHE A 67 -9.46 -29.18 -53.92
N VAL A 68 -9.25 -27.95 -54.38
CA VAL A 68 -10.18 -26.83 -54.23
C VAL A 68 -10.75 -26.57 -55.61
N GLY A 69 -12.08 -26.47 -55.73
CA GLY A 69 -12.81 -26.30 -56.99
C GLY A 69 -12.71 -24.89 -57.57
N GLY A 70 -11.48 -24.39 -57.79
CA GLY A 70 -11.20 -23.03 -58.22
C GLY A 70 -9.71 -22.72 -58.29
N LYS A 71 -9.37 -21.43 -58.35
CA LYS A 71 -8.00 -20.91 -58.39
C LYS A 71 -7.62 -20.25 -57.07
N LEU A 72 -6.42 -20.54 -56.57
CA LEU A 72 -5.85 -19.96 -55.34
C LEU A 72 -4.75 -18.94 -55.67
N LYS A 73 -4.87 -17.73 -55.12
CA LYS A 73 -3.87 -16.66 -55.20
C LYS A 73 -2.59 -17.11 -54.50
N GLY A 74 -1.47 -17.14 -55.23
CA GLY A 74 -0.18 -17.59 -54.70
C GLY A 74 -0.14 -19.05 -54.25
N GLY A 75 -1.14 -19.87 -54.61
CA GLY A 75 -1.24 -21.27 -54.20
C GLY A 75 -1.52 -21.46 -52.70
N GLN A 76 -2.03 -20.45 -52.00
CA GLN A 76 -2.29 -20.53 -50.55
C GLN A 76 -3.76 -20.87 -50.26
N ARG A 77 -3.98 -21.90 -49.45
CA ARG A 77 -5.32 -22.29 -49.00
C ARG A 77 -5.64 -21.62 -47.66
N LYS A 78 -5.95 -20.32 -47.70
CA LYS A 78 -6.39 -19.49 -46.57
C LYS A 78 -7.60 -18.64 -46.99
N ASN A 79 -8.40 -18.17 -46.03
CA ASN A 79 -9.47 -17.21 -46.32
C ASN A 79 -8.87 -15.93 -46.92
N GLY A 80 -9.53 -15.35 -47.92
CA GLY A 80 -9.01 -14.21 -48.69
C GLY A 80 -7.99 -14.56 -49.80
N PHE A 81 -7.55 -15.82 -49.92
CA PHE A 81 -6.62 -16.26 -50.98
C PHE A 81 -7.30 -17.08 -52.09
N VAL A 82 -8.62 -17.24 -52.06
CA VAL A 82 -9.39 -17.84 -53.17
C VAL A 82 -9.63 -16.75 -54.21
N GLU A 83 -9.05 -16.89 -55.41
CA GLU A 83 -9.21 -15.92 -56.49
C GLU A 83 -10.60 -16.05 -57.12
N TYR A 84 -11.03 -17.29 -57.40
CA TYR A 84 -12.40 -17.62 -57.83
C TYR A 84 -12.66 -19.12 -57.68
N ARG A 85 -13.93 -19.52 -57.73
CA ARG A 85 -14.43 -20.90 -57.77
C ARG A 85 -14.99 -21.21 -59.14
N SER A 86 -14.68 -22.38 -59.68
CA SER A 86 -15.22 -22.92 -60.94
C SER A 86 -16.15 -24.12 -60.70
N LEU A 87 -16.11 -24.70 -59.49
CA LEU A 87 -16.96 -25.79 -59.04
C LEU A 87 -17.63 -25.44 -57.71
N LEU A 88 -18.92 -25.76 -57.59
CA LEU A 88 -19.55 -25.94 -56.29
C LEU A 88 -19.14 -27.30 -55.73
N THR A 89 -18.70 -27.34 -54.48
CA THR A 89 -18.29 -28.59 -53.82
C THR A 89 -18.89 -28.66 -52.43
N LEU A 90 -19.74 -29.64 -52.18
CA LEU A 90 -20.48 -29.76 -50.93
C LEU A 90 -20.23 -31.13 -50.26
N ASP A 91 -19.77 -31.13 -49.00
CA ASP A 91 -19.66 -32.33 -48.16
C ASP A 91 -21.04 -32.63 -47.53
N MET A 92 -21.62 -33.77 -47.92
CA MET A 92 -22.88 -34.30 -47.40
C MET A 92 -22.58 -35.37 -46.34
N ASP A 93 -22.30 -34.95 -45.11
CA ASP A 93 -21.93 -35.84 -44.01
C ASP A 93 -23.14 -36.51 -43.32
N TYR A 94 -24.35 -36.02 -43.63
CA TYR A 94 -25.63 -36.47 -43.07
C TYR A 94 -26.66 -36.78 -44.16
N ALA A 95 -26.20 -37.27 -45.31
CA ALA A 95 -27.08 -37.58 -46.44
C ALA A 95 -28.06 -38.71 -46.10
N GLN A 96 -29.27 -38.61 -46.64
CA GLN A 96 -30.25 -39.70 -46.60
C GLN A 96 -29.88 -40.82 -47.59
N PRO A 97 -30.22 -42.10 -47.31
CA PRO A 97 -29.95 -43.25 -48.19
C PRO A 97 -30.31 -43.08 -49.67
N ASP A 98 -31.37 -42.33 -49.97
CA ASP A 98 -31.94 -42.11 -51.30
C ASP A 98 -31.61 -40.74 -51.92
N VAL A 99 -30.64 -40.01 -51.36
CA VAL A 99 -30.36 -38.62 -51.74
C VAL A 99 -30.06 -38.42 -53.23
N TRP A 100 -29.48 -39.44 -53.88
CA TRP A 100 -29.22 -39.39 -55.32
C TRP A 100 -30.49 -39.26 -56.15
N SER A 101 -31.55 -39.97 -55.78
CA SER A 101 -32.85 -39.87 -56.44
C SER A 101 -33.41 -38.45 -56.32
N GLY A 102 -33.26 -37.82 -55.14
CA GLY A 102 -33.64 -36.43 -54.93
C GLY A 102 -32.86 -35.47 -55.83
N ILE A 103 -31.54 -35.62 -55.90
CA ILE A 103 -30.66 -34.83 -56.78
C ILE A 103 -31.06 -35.01 -58.24
N PHE A 104 -31.26 -36.24 -58.69
CA PHE A 104 -31.64 -36.57 -60.07
C PHE A 104 -33.03 -36.01 -60.45
N MET A 105 -33.96 -35.92 -59.50
CA MET A 105 -35.27 -35.32 -59.74
C MET A 105 -35.26 -33.79 -59.73
N LEU A 106 -34.41 -33.18 -58.90
CA LEU A 106 -34.37 -31.71 -58.71
C LEU A 106 -33.49 -31.01 -59.73
N TYR A 107 -32.41 -31.65 -60.18
CA TYR A 107 -31.38 -31.02 -61.01
C TYR A 107 -31.35 -31.58 -62.42
N ASP A 108 -31.36 -30.68 -63.39
CA ASP A 108 -31.15 -30.95 -64.81
C ASP A 108 -29.74 -30.56 -65.29
N PHE A 109 -28.94 -29.93 -64.43
CA PHE A 109 -27.56 -29.52 -64.71
C PHE A 109 -26.54 -30.62 -64.38
N ALA A 110 -25.34 -30.51 -64.97
CA ALA A 110 -24.25 -31.43 -64.71
C ALA A 110 -23.87 -31.46 -63.24
N CYS A 111 -23.72 -32.64 -62.66
CA CYS A 111 -23.14 -32.84 -61.34
C CYS A 111 -22.62 -34.27 -61.17
N CYS A 112 -21.80 -34.51 -60.16
CA CYS A 112 -21.53 -35.85 -59.67
C CYS A 112 -21.57 -35.94 -58.15
N ILE A 113 -21.84 -37.14 -57.67
CA ILE A 113 -21.62 -37.51 -56.28
C ILE A 113 -20.53 -38.58 -56.18
N TYR A 114 -19.75 -38.52 -55.11
CA TYR A 114 -18.86 -39.61 -54.75
C TYR A 114 -18.72 -39.80 -53.25
N SER A 115 -18.51 -41.04 -52.80
CA SER A 115 -18.40 -41.37 -51.37
C SER A 115 -17.17 -40.74 -50.70
N THR A 116 -17.34 -40.34 -49.44
CA THR A 116 -16.23 -40.03 -48.53
C THR A 116 -15.74 -41.31 -47.84
N HIS A 117 -14.58 -41.24 -47.20
CA HIS A 117 -13.95 -42.40 -46.55
C HIS A 117 -14.82 -43.08 -45.47
N LYS A 118 -15.73 -42.34 -44.84
CA LYS A 118 -16.62 -42.83 -43.77
C LYS A 118 -17.96 -43.34 -44.28
N HIS A 119 -18.16 -43.38 -45.59
CA HIS A 119 -19.42 -43.82 -46.20
C HIS A 119 -19.76 -45.27 -45.83
N VAL A 120 -21.02 -45.48 -45.43
CA VAL A 120 -21.67 -46.80 -45.38
C VAL A 120 -23.08 -46.67 -45.96
N PRO A 121 -23.67 -47.73 -46.54
CA PRO A 121 -24.97 -47.67 -47.20
C PRO A 121 -26.11 -47.13 -46.33
N GLU A 122 -26.10 -47.45 -45.03
CA GLU A 122 -27.16 -47.06 -44.08
C GLU A 122 -27.02 -45.60 -43.60
N ALA A 123 -25.85 -45.00 -43.78
CA ALA A 123 -25.54 -43.63 -43.40
C ALA A 123 -24.60 -43.01 -44.45
N PRO A 124 -25.11 -42.67 -45.64
CA PRO A 124 -24.27 -42.19 -46.72
C PRO A 124 -23.53 -40.92 -46.33
N ARG A 125 -22.24 -40.91 -46.62
CA ARG A 125 -21.42 -39.71 -46.61
C ARG A 125 -20.86 -39.48 -48.00
N LEU A 126 -21.28 -38.40 -48.63
CA LEU A 126 -21.06 -38.14 -50.05
C LEU A 126 -20.47 -36.75 -50.25
N ARG A 127 -19.89 -36.51 -51.42
CA ARG A 127 -19.52 -35.17 -51.91
C ARG A 127 -20.27 -34.89 -53.18
N LEU A 128 -21.00 -33.78 -53.21
CA LEU A 128 -21.66 -33.26 -54.40
C LEU A 128 -20.74 -32.24 -55.08
N VAL A 129 -20.46 -32.44 -56.36
CA VAL A 129 -19.64 -31.54 -57.18
C VAL A 129 -20.44 -31.09 -58.40
N ILE A 130 -20.51 -29.78 -58.61
CA ILE A 130 -21.30 -29.16 -59.68
C ILE A 130 -20.40 -28.19 -60.45
N PRO A 131 -20.14 -28.39 -61.76
CA PRO A 131 -19.48 -27.40 -62.60
C PRO A 131 -20.34 -26.15 -62.82
N LEU A 132 -19.70 -24.98 -62.74
CA LEU A 132 -20.36 -23.67 -62.86
C LEU A 132 -20.17 -23.10 -64.27
N ALA A 133 -21.25 -22.60 -64.88
CA ALA A 133 -21.23 -22.00 -66.22
C ALA A 133 -20.32 -20.75 -66.33
N ARG A 134 -20.04 -20.10 -65.20
CA ARG A 134 -19.01 -19.07 -65.04
C ARG A 134 -18.28 -19.23 -63.71
N VAL A 135 -17.08 -18.68 -63.62
CA VAL A 135 -16.38 -18.59 -62.33
C VAL A 135 -17.09 -17.60 -61.40
N VAL A 136 -17.01 -17.86 -60.11
CA VAL A 136 -17.66 -17.06 -59.06
C VAL A 136 -16.65 -16.66 -57.99
N SER A 137 -16.86 -15.51 -57.37
CA SER A 137 -16.10 -15.06 -56.21
C SER A 137 -16.32 -15.97 -54.99
N ALA A 138 -15.48 -15.82 -53.95
CA ALA A 138 -15.72 -16.49 -52.67
C ALA A 138 -17.08 -16.09 -52.05
N GLU A 139 -17.46 -14.82 -52.25
CA GLU A 139 -18.76 -14.18 -51.98
C GLU A 139 -19.94 -15.02 -52.48
N GLU A 140 -20.03 -15.02 -53.80
CA GLU A 140 -21.07 -15.71 -54.57
C GLU A 140 -21.06 -17.22 -54.27
N TYR A 141 -19.88 -17.84 -54.17
CA TYR A 141 -19.77 -19.27 -53.83
C TYR A 141 -20.51 -19.59 -52.54
N THR A 142 -20.31 -18.83 -51.46
CA THR A 142 -20.94 -19.11 -50.18
C THR A 142 -22.46 -18.94 -50.26
N ALA A 143 -22.95 -17.90 -50.93
CA ALA A 143 -24.38 -17.67 -51.14
C ALA A 143 -25.04 -18.78 -51.99
N ILE A 144 -24.40 -19.17 -53.10
CA ILE A 144 -24.86 -20.25 -53.99
C ILE A 144 -24.85 -21.58 -53.25
N ALA A 145 -23.75 -21.92 -52.56
CA ALA A 145 -23.60 -23.16 -51.82
C ALA A 145 -24.70 -23.35 -50.77
N ARG A 146 -25.03 -22.27 -50.04
CA ARG A 146 -26.10 -22.29 -49.04
C ARG A 146 -27.48 -22.44 -49.66
N LYS A 147 -27.72 -21.82 -50.82
CA LYS A 147 -29.02 -21.91 -51.51
C LYS A 147 -29.26 -23.31 -52.08
N VAL A 148 -28.27 -23.85 -52.79
CA VAL A 148 -28.26 -25.25 -53.28
C VAL A 148 -28.42 -26.24 -52.13
N ALA A 149 -27.79 -25.98 -50.98
CA ALA A 149 -27.97 -26.83 -49.81
C ALA A 149 -29.40 -26.75 -49.24
N VAL A 150 -30.06 -25.58 -49.25
CA VAL A 150 -31.47 -25.46 -48.84
C VAL A 150 -32.39 -26.28 -49.73
N ASP A 151 -32.20 -26.22 -51.05
CA ASP A 151 -33.05 -26.94 -52.01
C ASP A 151 -32.94 -28.47 -51.84
N LEU A 152 -31.77 -28.95 -51.40
CA LEU A 152 -31.54 -30.36 -51.06
C LEU A 152 -31.76 -30.68 -49.57
N GLY A 153 -32.19 -29.72 -48.76
CA GLY A 153 -32.27 -29.85 -47.31
C GLY A 153 -30.92 -29.57 -46.63
N ILE A 154 -30.76 -28.35 -46.11
CA ILE A 154 -29.50 -27.82 -45.57
C ILE A 154 -28.92 -28.68 -44.43
N GLU A 155 -29.78 -29.42 -43.73
CA GLU A 155 -29.42 -30.32 -42.65
C GLU A 155 -28.62 -31.55 -43.10
N GLN A 156 -28.55 -31.86 -44.40
CA GLN A 156 -27.75 -32.98 -44.92
C GLN A 156 -26.24 -32.66 -45.04
N PHE A 157 -25.88 -31.37 -44.97
CA PHE A 157 -24.53 -30.89 -45.29
C PHE A 157 -23.70 -30.56 -44.04
N ASP A 158 -22.38 -30.70 -44.15
CA ASP A 158 -21.46 -30.22 -43.13
C ASP A 158 -21.45 -28.68 -43.06
N ASP A 159 -21.52 -28.11 -41.87
CA ASP A 159 -21.66 -26.65 -41.68
C ASP A 159 -20.45 -25.85 -42.18
N THR A 160 -19.29 -26.50 -42.35
CA THR A 160 -18.07 -25.85 -42.85
C THR A 160 -17.95 -25.89 -44.37
N THR A 161 -18.82 -26.65 -45.07
CA THR A 161 -18.72 -26.88 -46.51
C THR A 161 -18.89 -25.60 -47.36
N TYR A 162 -19.53 -24.57 -46.82
CA TYR A 162 -19.79 -23.29 -47.48
C TYR A 162 -18.56 -22.38 -47.54
N THR A 163 -17.45 -22.79 -46.93
CA THR A 163 -16.19 -22.03 -46.91
C THR A 163 -15.50 -22.15 -48.28
N ALA A 164 -15.26 -21.03 -48.97
CA ALA A 164 -14.67 -21.05 -50.32
C ALA A 164 -13.27 -21.70 -50.38
N SER A 165 -12.49 -21.59 -49.31
CA SER A 165 -11.13 -22.16 -49.18
C SER A 165 -11.13 -23.65 -48.79
N ARG A 166 -12.30 -24.26 -48.62
CA ARG A 166 -12.44 -25.67 -48.23
C ARG A 166 -11.87 -26.58 -49.33
N LEU A 167 -11.03 -27.53 -48.92
CA LEU A 167 -10.56 -28.60 -49.78
C LEU A 167 -11.54 -29.77 -49.74
N MET A 168 -11.65 -30.48 -50.86
CA MET A 168 -12.28 -31.78 -50.97
C MET A 168 -11.22 -32.84 -51.19
N TYR A 169 -11.28 -33.92 -50.42
CA TYR A 169 -10.37 -35.05 -50.63
C TYR A 169 -10.74 -35.76 -51.93
N TRP A 170 -9.72 -36.29 -52.60
CA TRP A 170 -9.93 -37.32 -53.62
C TRP A 170 -10.56 -38.55 -52.96
N PRO A 171 -11.32 -39.37 -53.71
CA PRO A 171 -12.01 -40.51 -53.13
C PRO A 171 -11.03 -41.53 -52.59
N SER A 172 -11.23 -41.88 -51.31
CA SER A 172 -10.57 -43.00 -50.65
C SER A 172 -11.60 -43.78 -49.85
N SER A 173 -11.36 -45.07 -49.67
CA SER A 173 -12.22 -45.97 -48.89
C SER A 173 -11.38 -47.06 -48.25
N SER A 174 -11.77 -47.52 -47.07
CA SER A 174 -11.21 -48.71 -46.45
C SER A 174 -11.25 -49.93 -47.41
N SER A 175 -10.40 -50.91 -47.16
CA SER A 175 -10.26 -52.14 -47.97
C SER A 175 -11.63 -52.79 -48.28
N ASP A 176 -12.48 -52.90 -47.26
CA ASP A 176 -13.85 -53.43 -47.32
C ASP A 176 -14.96 -52.36 -47.51
N GLY A 177 -14.59 -51.08 -47.58
CA GLY A 177 -15.53 -49.96 -47.63
C GLY A 177 -16.32 -49.90 -48.95
N ALA A 178 -17.62 -49.63 -48.84
CA ALA A 178 -18.48 -49.37 -50.00
C ALA A 178 -18.13 -48.03 -50.67
N TYR A 179 -18.25 -47.98 -52.00
CA TYR A 179 -17.98 -46.78 -52.77
C TYR A 179 -19.08 -46.55 -53.80
N ILE A 180 -19.65 -45.34 -53.78
CA ILE A 180 -20.67 -44.89 -54.70
C ILE A 180 -20.09 -43.76 -55.54
N PHE A 181 -20.32 -43.82 -56.84
CA PHE A 181 -20.08 -42.74 -57.78
C PHE A 181 -21.25 -42.69 -58.77
N GLU A 182 -21.89 -41.54 -58.86
CA GLU A 182 -22.99 -41.29 -59.80
C GLU A 182 -22.82 -39.90 -60.42
N HIS A 183 -23.35 -39.70 -61.64
CA HIS A 183 -23.25 -38.41 -62.33
C HIS A 183 -24.46 -38.15 -63.23
N ILE A 184 -24.74 -36.87 -63.45
CA ILE A 184 -25.71 -36.35 -64.42
C ILE A 184 -24.91 -35.62 -65.51
N ASP A 185 -25.19 -35.94 -66.77
CA ASP A 185 -24.71 -35.19 -67.93
C ASP A 185 -25.78 -34.17 -68.33
N GLY A 186 -25.53 -32.89 -68.03
CA GLY A 186 -26.45 -31.77 -68.23
C GLY A 186 -25.70 -30.45 -68.45
N PRO A 187 -26.38 -29.36 -68.82
CA PRO A 187 -25.75 -28.03 -68.89
C PRO A 187 -25.09 -27.66 -67.55
N TRP A 188 -24.04 -26.83 -67.57
CA TRP A 188 -23.39 -26.40 -66.33
C TRP A 188 -24.28 -25.43 -65.55
N MET A 189 -24.26 -25.50 -64.22
CA MET A 189 -25.15 -24.70 -63.39
C MET A 189 -24.85 -23.21 -63.56
N ASN A 190 -25.86 -22.41 -63.90
CA ASN A 190 -25.73 -20.97 -64.01
C ASN A 190 -25.76 -20.32 -62.61
N PRO A 191 -24.65 -19.74 -62.12
CA PRO A 191 -24.60 -19.11 -60.81
C PRO A 191 -25.61 -17.97 -60.63
N ASP A 192 -25.89 -17.21 -61.68
CA ASP A 192 -26.74 -16.02 -61.62
C ASP A 192 -28.21 -16.39 -61.37
N GLU A 193 -28.67 -17.50 -61.95
CA GLU A 193 -30.02 -18.02 -61.70
C GLU A 193 -30.20 -18.39 -60.22
N VAL A 194 -29.18 -18.99 -59.59
CA VAL A 194 -29.23 -19.28 -58.15
C VAL A 194 -29.23 -17.98 -57.33
N LEU A 195 -28.36 -17.03 -57.66
CA LEU A 195 -28.25 -15.77 -56.91
C LEU A 195 -29.53 -14.92 -56.98
N THR A 196 -30.26 -14.94 -58.10
CA THR A 196 -31.54 -14.21 -58.26
C THR A 196 -32.68 -14.74 -57.40
N THR A 197 -32.54 -15.92 -56.79
CA THR A 197 -33.53 -16.46 -55.84
C THR A 197 -33.47 -15.79 -54.45
N TYR A 198 -32.44 -14.99 -54.18
CA TYR A 198 -32.38 -14.13 -53.00
C TYR A 198 -33.06 -12.79 -53.28
N VAL A 199 -33.65 -12.16 -52.25
CA VAL A 199 -34.08 -10.76 -52.33
C VAL A 199 -32.88 -9.85 -52.59
N ASP A 200 -31.81 -10.04 -51.79
CA ASP A 200 -30.48 -9.51 -52.05
C ASP A 200 -29.44 -10.46 -51.45
N TRP A 201 -28.70 -11.17 -52.30
CA TRP A 201 -27.67 -12.11 -51.84
C TRP A 201 -26.48 -11.40 -51.17
N LYS A 202 -26.31 -10.09 -51.35
CA LYS A 202 -25.23 -9.34 -50.71
C LYS A 202 -25.49 -9.05 -49.23
N VAL A 203 -26.68 -9.36 -48.74
CA VAL A 203 -27.03 -9.26 -47.33
C VAL A 203 -26.73 -10.59 -46.65
N ALA A 204 -25.50 -10.78 -46.15
CA ALA A 204 -25.02 -12.06 -45.62
C ALA A 204 -25.82 -12.55 -44.40
N SER A 205 -26.44 -11.63 -43.66
CA SER A 205 -27.35 -11.92 -42.56
C SER A 205 -28.60 -12.69 -42.96
N SER A 206 -29.01 -12.59 -44.23
CA SER A 206 -30.19 -13.28 -44.80
C SER A 206 -29.88 -14.71 -45.25
N TRP A 207 -28.61 -15.11 -45.27
CA TRP A 207 -28.23 -16.42 -45.78
C TRP A 207 -28.71 -17.55 -44.88
N PRO A 208 -29.29 -18.62 -45.45
CA PRO A 208 -29.80 -19.74 -44.67
C PRO A 208 -28.64 -20.46 -43.97
N VAL A 209 -28.84 -20.79 -42.69
CA VAL A 209 -27.93 -21.53 -41.82
C VAL A 209 -28.62 -22.81 -41.35
N SER A 210 -27.87 -23.87 -41.05
CA SER A 210 -28.43 -25.04 -40.37
C SER A 210 -28.80 -24.70 -38.93
N SER A 211 -29.74 -25.46 -38.36
CA SER A 211 -30.07 -25.38 -36.93
C SER A 211 -28.86 -25.71 -36.04
N ARG A 212 -27.97 -26.60 -36.52
CA ARG A 212 -26.72 -26.97 -35.87
C ARG A 212 -25.78 -25.78 -35.71
N GLN A 213 -25.56 -25.01 -36.77
CA GLN A 213 -24.64 -23.86 -36.75
C GLN A 213 -25.05 -22.83 -35.69
N GLN A 214 -26.34 -22.52 -35.56
CA GLN A 214 -26.84 -21.61 -34.53
C GLN A 214 -26.63 -22.16 -33.11
N SER A 215 -26.86 -23.46 -32.91
CA SER A 215 -26.67 -24.11 -31.61
C SER A 215 -25.20 -24.19 -31.18
N VAL A 216 -24.27 -24.33 -32.14
CA VAL A 216 -22.83 -24.39 -31.88
C VAL A 216 -22.29 -23.03 -31.42
N ILE A 217 -22.75 -21.94 -32.03
CA ILE A 217 -22.32 -20.58 -31.65
C ILE A 217 -22.81 -20.27 -30.23
N LYS A 218 -24.10 -20.53 -29.93
CA LYS A 218 -24.65 -20.36 -28.57
C LYS A 218 -23.93 -21.22 -27.52
N LYS A 219 -23.74 -22.51 -27.78
CA LYS A 219 -23.00 -23.41 -26.87
C LYS A 219 -21.52 -23.03 -26.72
N SER A 220 -20.92 -22.44 -27.75
CA SER A 220 -19.54 -21.96 -27.69
C SER A 220 -19.43 -20.70 -26.83
N ALA A 221 -20.45 -19.84 -26.86
CA ALA A 221 -20.52 -18.65 -26.03
C ALA A 221 -20.77 -19.02 -24.56
N GLU A 222 -21.73 -19.92 -24.28
CA GLU A 222 -22.01 -20.46 -22.94
C GLU A 222 -20.81 -21.16 -22.28
N LYS A 223 -19.91 -21.75 -23.07
CA LYS A 223 -18.68 -22.39 -22.59
C LYS A 223 -17.56 -21.41 -22.29
N GLN A 224 -17.60 -20.19 -22.86
CA GLN A 224 -16.58 -19.18 -22.58
C GLN A 224 -16.98 -18.40 -21.34
N THR A 225 -16.09 -18.40 -20.35
CA THR A 225 -16.22 -17.54 -19.17
C THR A 225 -16.24 -16.08 -19.59
N ASP A 226 -17.10 -15.28 -18.96
CA ASP A 226 -17.19 -13.84 -19.16
C ASP A 226 -15.79 -13.20 -19.21
N PRO A 227 -15.40 -12.59 -20.34
CA PRO A 227 -14.06 -12.05 -20.51
C PRO A 227 -13.75 -10.91 -19.52
N THR A 228 -14.77 -10.20 -19.03
CA THR A 228 -14.65 -9.10 -18.06
C THR A 228 -14.40 -9.58 -16.64
N THR A 229 -14.50 -10.88 -16.37
CA THR A 229 -14.15 -11.46 -15.06
C THR A 229 -12.71 -11.97 -14.99
N LYS A 230 -12.01 -12.02 -16.14
CA LYS A 230 -10.63 -12.50 -16.20
C LYS A 230 -9.68 -11.53 -15.48
N ILE A 231 -8.69 -12.07 -14.79
CA ILE A 231 -7.63 -11.28 -14.14
C ILE A 231 -6.53 -10.94 -15.16
N GLY A 232 -5.89 -9.79 -14.99
CA GLY A 232 -4.77 -9.35 -15.82
C GLY A 232 -5.20 -8.76 -17.16
N VAL A 233 -4.26 -8.69 -18.10
CA VAL A 233 -4.36 -7.83 -19.31
C VAL A 233 -5.60 -8.12 -20.17
N ILE A 234 -6.03 -9.38 -20.32
CA ILE A 234 -7.22 -9.70 -21.13
C ILE A 234 -8.47 -9.09 -20.50
N GLY A 235 -8.71 -9.35 -19.21
CA GLY A 235 -9.90 -8.85 -18.56
C GLY A 235 -9.86 -7.34 -18.39
N ALA A 236 -8.68 -6.77 -18.10
CA ALA A 236 -8.51 -5.33 -18.04
C ALA A 236 -8.83 -4.66 -19.38
N PHE A 237 -8.45 -5.29 -20.50
CA PHE A 237 -8.82 -4.82 -21.84
C PHE A 237 -10.32 -4.92 -22.09
N CYS A 238 -10.94 -6.05 -21.79
CA CYS A 238 -12.39 -6.26 -21.99
C CYS A 238 -13.27 -5.44 -21.03
N ARG A 239 -12.74 -4.99 -19.88
CA ARG A 239 -13.39 -4.01 -19.00
C ARG A 239 -13.18 -2.56 -19.46
N ALA A 240 -12.05 -2.29 -20.12
CA ALA A 240 -11.74 -0.97 -20.65
C ALA A 240 -12.52 -0.67 -21.94
N TYR A 241 -12.81 -1.69 -22.75
CA TYR A 241 -13.46 -1.56 -24.05
C TYR A 241 -14.45 -2.69 -24.30
N SER A 242 -15.70 -2.32 -24.58
CA SER A 242 -16.70 -3.19 -25.19
C SER A 242 -16.34 -3.54 -26.64
N ILE A 243 -17.03 -4.51 -27.24
CA ILE A 243 -16.82 -4.81 -28.67
C ILE A 243 -17.19 -3.64 -29.58
N PRO A 244 -18.34 -2.94 -29.41
CA PRO A 244 -18.65 -1.74 -30.18
C PRO A 244 -17.54 -0.67 -30.11
N GLU A 245 -17.05 -0.35 -28.91
CA GLU A 245 -15.94 0.61 -28.74
C GLU A 245 -14.64 0.09 -29.36
N THR A 246 -14.40 -1.22 -29.28
CA THR A 246 -13.25 -1.84 -29.93
C THR A 246 -13.30 -1.70 -31.44
N LEU A 247 -14.48 -1.90 -32.04
CA LEU A 247 -14.71 -1.73 -33.46
C LEU A 247 -14.51 -0.27 -33.87
N GLU A 248 -14.99 0.69 -33.09
CA GLU A 248 -14.85 2.12 -33.37
C GLU A 248 -13.42 2.65 -33.18
N ILE A 249 -12.77 2.31 -32.06
CA ILE A 249 -11.47 2.89 -31.69
C ILE A 249 -10.31 2.18 -32.40
N PHE A 250 -10.39 0.86 -32.52
CA PHE A 250 -9.25 0.06 -32.99
C PHE A 250 -9.42 -0.52 -34.38
N LEU A 251 -10.65 -0.66 -34.90
CA LEU A 251 -10.94 -1.38 -36.14
C LEU A 251 -11.94 -0.64 -37.06
N SER A 252 -12.03 0.68 -36.97
CA SER A 252 -12.96 1.49 -37.79
C SER A 252 -12.66 1.42 -39.29
N GLU A 253 -11.41 1.13 -39.64
CA GLU A 253 -10.96 0.89 -41.01
C GLU A 253 -11.29 -0.53 -41.51
N VAL A 254 -11.71 -1.43 -40.62
CA VAL A 254 -11.99 -2.83 -40.90
C VAL A 254 -13.50 -3.11 -40.90
N TYR A 255 -14.25 -2.47 -40.00
CA TYR A 255 -15.69 -2.65 -39.85
C TYR A 255 -16.45 -1.33 -39.85
N ALA A 256 -17.67 -1.34 -40.39
CA ALA A 256 -18.61 -0.24 -40.30
C ALA A 256 -19.96 -0.70 -39.72
N PRO A 257 -20.69 0.17 -39.01
CA PRO A 257 -22.06 -0.11 -38.59
C PRO A 257 -22.96 -0.43 -39.79
N CYS A 258 -24.03 -1.19 -39.55
CA CYS A 258 -25.10 -1.40 -40.53
C CYS A 258 -26.47 -1.07 -39.91
N ASP A 259 -27.52 -1.08 -40.72
CA ASP A 259 -28.88 -0.71 -40.29
C ASP A 259 -29.51 -1.66 -39.26
N ILE A 260 -28.80 -2.75 -38.90
CA ILE A 260 -29.25 -3.75 -37.93
C ILE A 260 -28.39 -3.63 -36.67
N GLU A 261 -29.04 -3.31 -35.55
CA GLU A 261 -28.41 -3.25 -34.24
C GLU A 261 -27.71 -4.57 -33.88
N GLY A 262 -26.52 -4.48 -33.26
CA GLY A 262 -25.69 -5.64 -32.94
C GLY A 262 -25.02 -6.31 -34.15
N ARG A 263 -25.02 -5.66 -35.32
CA ARG A 263 -24.34 -6.16 -36.52
C ARG A 263 -23.45 -5.12 -37.19
N TYR A 264 -22.34 -5.61 -37.75
CA TYR A 264 -21.35 -4.78 -38.44
C TYR A 264 -20.97 -5.39 -39.80
N THR A 265 -20.61 -4.53 -40.72
CA THR A 265 -20.16 -4.87 -42.07
C THR A 265 -18.63 -4.89 -42.10
N PHE A 266 -18.06 -5.99 -42.60
CA PHE A 266 -16.63 -6.07 -42.88
C PHE A 266 -16.30 -5.31 -44.18
N LEU A 267 -15.51 -4.25 -44.08
CA LEU A 267 -15.22 -3.33 -45.20
C LEU A 267 -14.33 -3.93 -46.29
N GLY A 268 -13.56 -4.97 -45.95
CA GLY A 268 -12.79 -5.75 -46.93
C GLY A 268 -13.64 -6.76 -47.72
N GLY A 269 -14.94 -6.79 -47.47
CA GLY A 269 -15.91 -7.68 -48.08
C GLY A 269 -16.86 -6.98 -49.04
N THR A 270 -17.62 -7.79 -49.77
CA THR A 270 -18.59 -7.34 -50.77
C THR A 270 -20.04 -7.48 -50.26
N THR A 271 -20.21 -8.06 -49.06
CA THR A 271 -21.49 -8.29 -48.38
C THR A 271 -21.61 -7.49 -47.08
N SER A 272 -22.84 -7.15 -46.67
CA SER A 272 -23.13 -6.32 -45.49
C SER A 272 -23.65 -7.13 -44.28
N GLY A 273 -23.42 -6.61 -43.07
CA GLY A 273 -23.97 -7.17 -41.83
C GLY A 273 -23.46 -8.56 -41.42
N GLY A 274 -22.22 -8.89 -41.81
CA GLY A 274 -21.60 -10.21 -41.62
C GLY A 274 -21.07 -10.49 -40.21
N LEU A 275 -20.75 -9.46 -39.42
CA LEU A 275 -20.33 -9.60 -38.02
C LEU A 275 -21.55 -9.46 -37.10
N ILE A 276 -21.71 -10.36 -36.14
CA ILE A 276 -22.83 -10.37 -35.19
C ILE A 276 -22.28 -10.39 -33.77
N LEU A 277 -22.86 -9.58 -32.88
CA LEU A 277 -22.55 -9.53 -31.45
C LEU A 277 -23.46 -10.49 -30.65
N TYR A 278 -22.90 -11.08 -29.60
CA TYR A 278 -23.54 -12.06 -28.73
C TYR A 278 -23.30 -11.73 -27.25
N ASP A 279 -24.19 -12.22 -26.39
CA ASP A 279 -24.13 -12.12 -24.93
C ASP A 279 -23.86 -10.70 -24.42
N ASN A 280 -24.71 -9.75 -24.79
CA ASN A 280 -24.58 -8.33 -24.43
C ASN A 280 -23.19 -7.77 -24.79
N ASP A 281 -22.79 -7.95 -26.06
CA ASP A 281 -21.56 -7.42 -26.65
C ASP A 281 -20.25 -7.98 -26.08
N LEU A 282 -20.30 -9.09 -25.35
CA LEU A 282 -19.11 -9.77 -24.84
C LEU A 282 -18.35 -10.54 -25.92
N PHE A 283 -19.06 -11.01 -26.95
CA PHE A 283 -18.48 -11.80 -28.03
C PHE A 283 -18.94 -11.35 -29.43
N ALA A 284 -18.06 -11.51 -30.41
CA ALA A 284 -18.35 -11.29 -31.82
C ALA A 284 -18.08 -12.55 -32.64
N PHE A 285 -18.91 -12.78 -33.65
CA PHE A 285 -18.74 -13.87 -34.62
C PHE A 285 -18.96 -13.34 -36.04
N SER A 286 -18.04 -13.65 -36.95
CA SER A 286 -18.17 -13.27 -38.35
C SER A 286 -18.62 -14.43 -39.24
N HIS A 287 -19.67 -14.17 -40.02
CA HIS A 287 -20.15 -15.04 -41.10
C HIS A 287 -19.52 -14.71 -42.46
N HIS A 288 -18.74 -13.64 -42.55
CA HIS A 288 -18.14 -13.21 -43.81
C HIS A 288 -16.96 -14.11 -44.19
N GLY A 289 -17.00 -14.74 -45.37
CA GLY A 289 -16.04 -15.80 -45.73
C GLY A 289 -14.58 -15.34 -45.90
N THR A 290 -14.34 -14.05 -46.15
CA THR A 290 -12.99 -13.46 -46.29
C THR A 290 -12.47 -12.79 -45.02
N ASP A 291 -13.27 -12.73 -43.96
CA ASP A 291 -12.90 -12.10 -42.70
C ASP A 291 -11.88 -12.97 -41.93
N PRO A 292 -10.78 -12.41 -41.38
CA PRO A 292 -9.83 -13.11 -40.52
C PRO A 292 -10.43 -13.89 -39.34
N ILE A 293 -11.55 -13.40 -38.78
CA ILE A 293 -12.30 -14.07 -37.70
C ILE A 293 -13.50 -14.88 -38.19
N SER A 294 -13.63 -15.09 -39.50
CA SER A 294 -14.70 -15.91 -40.08
C SER A 294 -14.80 -17.27 -39.39
N GLY A 295 -15.98 -17.60 -38.88
CA GLY A 295 -16.23 -18.85 -38.18
C GLY A 295 -15.68 -18.94 -36.74
N LYS A 296 -15.16 -17.84 -36.17
CA LYS A 296 -14.59 -17.81 -34.81
C LYS A 296 -15.39 -16.88 -33.90
N LEU A 297 -15.66 -17.35 -32.69
CA LEU A 297 -16.23 -16.54 -31.61
C LEU A 297 -15.09 -15.90 -30.82
N VAL A 298 -15.02 -14.56 -30.80
CA VAL A 298 -13.92 -13.80 -30.18
C VAL A 298 -14.44 -12.72 -29.22
N ASN A 299 -13.71 -12.46 -28.14
CA ASN A 299 -13.93 -11.30 -27.27
C ASN A 299 -13.21 -10.05 -27.83
N ALA A 300 -13.38 -8.88 -27.20
CA ALA A 300 -12.75 -7.62 -27.61
C ALA A 300 -11.21 -7.72 -27.77
N PHE A 301 -10.50 -8.36 -26.83
CA PHE A 301 -9.05 -8.54 -26.91
C PHE A 301 -8.64 -9.39 -28.11
N ASP A 302 -9.32 -10.51 -28.33
CA ASP A 302 -9.03 -11.42 -29.44
C ASP A 302 -9.45 -10.83 -30.79
N LEU A 303 -10.49 -10.00 -30.83
CA LEU A 303 -10.91 -9.28 -32.02
C LEU A 303 -9.78 -8.36 -32.52
N VAL A 304 -9.24 -7.48 -31.66
CA VAL A 304 -8.08 -6.64 -32.02
C VAL A 304 -6.87 -7.49 -32.36
N ARG A 305 -6.59 -8.53 -31.57
CA ARG A 305 -5.43 -9.41 -31.77
C ARG A 305 -5.41 -10.00 -33.18
N VAL A 306 -6.52 -10.61 -33.61
CA VAL A 306 -6.58 -11.31 -34.89
C VAL A 306 -6.47 -10.33 -36.06
N HIS A 307 -7.12 -9.17 -35.99
CA HIS A 307 -7.09 -8.19 -37.08
C HIS A 307 -5.77 -7.42 -37.18
N LYS A 308 -5.21 -6.94 -36.06
CA LYS A 308 -3.97 -6.13 -36.08
C LYS A 308 -2.70 -6.98 -36.12
N PHE A 309 -2.69 -8.11 -35.41
CA PHE A 309 -1.46 -8.88 -35.17
C PHE A 309 -1.52 -10.30 -35.71
N GLY A 310 -2.66 -10.75 -36.26
CA GLY A 310 -2.85 -12.14 -36.69
C GLY A 310 -1.88 -12.62 -37.78
N ALA A 311 -1.38 -11.72 -38.63
CA ALA A 311 -0.36 -12.04 -39.64
C ALA A 311 0.96 -12.54 -39.02
N GLN A 312 1.27 -12.20 -37.77
CA GLN A 312 2.47 -12.65 -37.07
C GLN A 312 2.43 -14.14 -36.70
N ASP A 313 1.25 -14.77 -36.77
CA ASP A 313 1.08 -16.19 -36.47
C ASP A 313 1.25 -17.07 -37.73
N ASP A 314 1.65 -16.47 -38.87
CA ASP A 314 1.85 -17.19 -40.12
C ASP A 314 2.93 -18.29 -39.98
N GLY A 315 2.51 -19.56 -40.17
CA GLY A 315 3.39 -20.72 -40.08
C GLY A 315 3.44 -21.39 -38.71
N ILE A 316 2.72 -20.86 -37.71
CA ILE A 316 2.50 -21.53 -36.42
C ILE A 316 1.44 -22.62 -36.57
N GLU A 317 1.64 -23.77 -35.91
CA GLU A 317 0.66 -24.86 -35.92
C GLU A 317 -0.69 -24.41 -35.33
N GLU A 318 -1.80 -24.80 -35.95
CA GLU A 318 -3.15 -24.43 -35.48
C GLU A 318 -3.45 -24.97 -34.07
N SER A 319 -2.79 -26.05 -33.66
CA SER A 319 -2.85 -26.67 -32.32
C SER A 319 -2.15 -25.84 -31.23
N ALA A 320 -1.32 -24.85 -31.60
CA ALA A 320 -0.58 -24.06 -30.63
C ALA A 320 -1.54 -23.19 -29.78
N PRO A 321 -1.44 -23.24 -28.43
CA PRO A 321 -2.27 -22.44 -27.54
C PRO A 321 -2.19 -20.94 -27.90
N PRO A 322 -3.32 -20.20 -27.91
CA PRO A 322 -3.32 -18.77 -28.24
C PRO A 322 -2.31 -17.95 -27.45
N SER A 323 -2.14 -18.24 -26.16
CA SER A 323 -1.20 -17.56 -25.26
C SER A 323 0.29 -17.72 -25.62
N LYS A 324 0.64 -18.68 -26.49
CA LYS A 324 2.01 -18.91 -26.96
C LYS A 324 2.28 -18.31 -28.35
N ARG A 325 1.29 -17.67 -28.97
CA ARG A 325 1.42 -17.14 -30.32
C ARG A 325 2.06 -15.75 -30.32
N PRO A 326 2.90 -15.40 -31.32
CA PRO A 326 3.48 -14.05 -31.44
C PRO A 326 2.44 -12.93 -31.39
N SER A 327 1.29 -13.10 -32.06
CA SER A 327 0.19 -12.13 -32.04
C SER A 327 -0.33 -11.83 -30.64
N TYR A 328 -0.31 -12.83 -29.75
CA TYR A 328 -0.78 -12.68 -28.38
C TYR A 328 0.15 -11.80 -27.56
N LYS A 329 1.46 -12.00 -27.68
CA LYS A 329 2.46 -11.15 -27.03
C LYS A 329 2.37 -9.71 -27.53
N ALA A 330 2.26 -9.51 -28.84
CA ALA A 330 2.08 -8.19 -29.43
C ALA A 330 0.80 -7.49 -28.93
N MET A 331 -0.31 -8.24 -28.81
CA MET A 331 -1.55 -7.70 -28.24
C MET A 331 -1.41 -7.36 -26.75
N GLN A 332 -0.68 -8.15 -25.96
CA GLN A 332 -0.41 -7.82 -24.56
C GLN A 332 0.40 -6.52 -24.43
N GLU A 333 1.44 -6.34 -25.25
CA GLU A 333 2.25 -5.12 -25.27
C GLU A 333 1.41 -3.91 -25.70
N PHE A 334 0.56 -4.08 -26.72
CA PHE A 334 -0.38 -3.05 -27.18
C PHE A 334 -1.38 -2.67 -26.07
N ALA A 335 -2.02 -3.65 -25.43
CA ALA A 335 -2.97 -3.43 -24.36
C ALA A 335 -2.34 -2.77 -23.13
N VAL A 336 -1.15 -3.21 -22.71
CA VAL A 336 -0.46 -2.62 -21.56
C VAL A 336 0.02 -1.19 -21.83
N ALA A 337 0.23 -0.80 -23.09
CA ALA A 337 0.57 0.57 -23.45
C ALA A 337 -0.64 1.53 -23.35
N ASP A 338 -1.86 1.02 -23.48
CA ASP A 338 -3.11 1.79 -23.47
C ASP A 338 -3.43 2.39 -22.10
N VAL A 339 -3.90 3.65 -22.08
CA VAL A 339 -4.14 4.40 -20.85
C VAL A 339 -5.33 3.86 -20.06
N ASN A 340 -6.41 3.43 -20.72
CA ASN A 340 -7.60 2.93 -20.04
C ASN A 340 -7.35 1.54 -19.47
N VAL A 341 -6.61 0.69 -20.18
CA VAL A 341 -6.16 -0.62 -19.67
C VAL A 341 -5.24 -0.46 -18.46
N LYS A 342 -4.28 0.47 -18.49
CA LYS A 342 -3.42 0.79 -17.33
C LYS A 342 -4.24 1.21 -16.10
N LYS A 343 -5.28 2.03 -16.30
CA LYS A 343 -6.19 2.43 -15.20
C LYS A 343 -6.90 1.23 -14.59
N GLN A 344 -7.42 0.32 -15.42
CA GLN A 344 -8.06 -0.91 -14.92
C GLN A 344 -7.08 -1.77 -14.11
N LEU A 345 -5.88 -2.00 -14.63
CA LEU A 345 -4.83 -2.77 -13.94
C LEU A 345 -4.41 -2.13 -12.60
N MET A 346 -4.28 -0.79 -12.54
CA MET A 346 -3.97 -0.09 -11.29
C MET A 346 -5.12 -0.17 -10.29
N SER A 347 -6.37 -0.02 -10.74
CA SER A 347 -7.55 -0.12 -9.88
C SER A 347 -7.68 -1.52 -9.26
N GLU A 348 -7.43 -2.57 -10.04
CA GLU A 348 -7.39 -3.95 -9.55
C GLU A 348 -6.29 -4.16 -8.51
N SER A 349 -5.09 -3.66 -8.79
CA SER A 349 -3.96 -3.73 -7.85
C SER A 349 -4.25 -3.00 -6.54
N MET A 350 -4.86 -1.81 -6.61
CA MET A 350 -5.21 -1.01 -5.44
C MET A 350 -6.35 -1.64 -4.63
N ALA A 351 -7.35 -2.23 -5.29
CA ALA A 351 -8.44 -2.95 -4.63
C ALA A 351 -7.92 -4.20 -3.90
N ALA A 352 -7.04 -4.98 -4.54
CA ALA A 352 -6.39 -6.13 -3.91
C ALA A 352 -5.53 -5.70 -2.70
N ALA A 353 -4.75 -4.63 -2.86
CA ALA A 353 -3.95 -4.09 -1.76
C ALA A 353 -4.83 -3.65 -0.58
N LEU A 354 -5.98 -3.00 -0.82
CA LEU A 354 -6.92 -2.57 0.22
C LEU A 354 -7.57 -3.74 0.97
N GLU A 355 -7.89 -4.84 0.29
CA GLU A 355 -8.35 -6.06 0.97
C GLU A 355 -7.25 -6.67 1.83
N ASP A 356 -5.98 -6.60 1.39
CA ASP A 356 -4.88 -7.18 2.14
C ASP A 356 -4.59 -6.51 3.50
N PHE A 357 -5.13 -5.31 3.72
CA PHE A 357 -5.02 -4.56 4.98
C PHE A 357 -6.22 -4.76 5.94
N ARG A 358 -7.19 -5.63 5.64
CA ARG A 358 -8.30 -5.92 6.56
C ARG A 358 -7.87 -6.88 7.68
N PRO A 359 -8.00 -6.51 8.97
CA PRO A 359 -7.78 -7.43 10.09
C PRO A 359 -8.93 -8.43 10.24
N GLY A 360 -8.62 -9.69 10.54
CA GLY A 360 -9.61 -10.66 11.08
C GLY A 360 -10.15 -11.72 10.11
N ASP A 361 -9.33 -12.26 9.22
CA ASP A 361 -9.74 -13.36 8.31
C ASP A 361 -9.12 -14.70 8.76
N ASP A 362 -9.97 -15.71 9.02
CA ASP A 362 -9.55 -17.05 9.49
C ASP A 362 -8.81 -17.85 8.40
N ASN A 363 -8.80 -17.38 7.15
CA ASN A 363 -8.21 -18.08 6.01
C ASN A 363 -6.98 -17.36 5.40
N TRP A 364 -6.20 -16.67 6.24
CA TRP A 364 -4.98 -15.95 5.81
C TRP A 364 -3.98 -16.81 5.03
N THR A 365 -3.95 -18.13 5.25
CA THR A 365 -3.06 -19.03 4.50
C THR A 365 -3.37 -19.09 3.00
N GLU A 366 -4.61 -18.84 2.58
CA GLU A 366 -5.01 -18.79 1.16
C GLU A 366 -4.50 -17.54 0.44
N ARG A 367 -4.20 -16.48 1.19
CA ARG A 367 -3.62 -15.22 0.69
C ARG A 367 -2.09 -15.29 0.56
N LEU A 368 -1.48 -16.37 1.03
CA LEU A 368 -0.05 -16.56 0.86
C LEU A 368 0.33 -16.81 -0.59
N ASP A 369 1.45 -16.22 -0.97
CA ASP A 369 1.88 -16.15 -2.34
C ASP A 369 2.92 -17.26 -2.63
N TYR A 370 2.59 -18.20 -3.52
CA TYR A 370 3.39 -19.42 -3.77
C TYR A 370 4.19 -19.34 -5.07
N LYS A 371 5.35 -19.98 -5.09
CA LYS A 371 6.11 -20.29 -6.31
C LYS A 371 5.46 -21.44 -7.07
N LYS A 372 5.86 -21.61 -8.33
CA LYS A 372 5.39 -22.70 -9.21
C LYS A 372 5.70 -24.10 -8.68
N ASP A 373 6.71 -24.24 -7.83
CA ASP A 373 7.11 -25.50 -7.18
C ASP A 373 6.34 -25.80 -5.88
N GLY A 374 5.38 -24.95 -5.51
CA GLY A 374 4.58 -25.09 -4.29
C GLY A 374 5.24 -24.52 -3.04
N THR A 375 6.46 -23.97 -3.11
CA THR A 375 7.11 -23.30 -1.96
C THR A 375 6.65 -21.85 -1.82
N LEU A 376 6.68 -21.30 -0.60
CA LEU A 376 6.31 -19.90 -0.39
C LEU A 376 7.32 -18.94 -1.04
N LYS A 377 6.81 -17.82 -1.59
CA LYS A 377 7.67 -16.71 -1.99
C LYS A 377 8.15 -15.97 -0.74
N ALA A 378 9.43 -15.66 -0.68
CA ALA A 378 9.97 -14.73 0.32
C ALA A 378 9.65 -13.29 -0.11
N THR A 379 8.42 -12.84 0.10
CA THR A 379 7.95 -11.46 -0.08
C THR A 379 7.76 -10.80 1.29
N ILE A 380 7.78 -9.47 1.32
CA ILE A 380 7.47 -8.72 2.56
C ILE A 380 6.05 -9.04 3.00
N ASP A 381 5.10 -9.08 2.06
CA ASP A 381 3.69 -9.36 2.37
C ASP A 381 3.46 -10.75 2.96
N ASN A 382 4.07 -11.81 2.43
CA ASN A 382 3.95 -13.15 3.02
C ASN A 382 4.50 -13.18 4.45
N ILE A 383 5.66 -12.57 4.68
CA ILE A 383 6.28 -12.54 6.01
C ILE A 383 5.40 -11.72 6.97
N ARG A 384 4.87 -10.57 6.54
CA ARG A 384 3.94 -9.75 7.33
C ARG A 384 2.67 -10.53 7.67
N LEU A 385 2.05 -11.17 6.69
CA LEU A 385 0.82 -11.95 6.86
C LEU A 385 1.02 -13.08 7.89
N ILE A 386 2.15 -13.78 7.81
CA ILE A 386 2.56 -14.80 8.80
C ILE A 386 2.72 -14.15 10.18
N MET A 387 3.44 -13.04 10.29
CA MET A 387 3.66 -12.35 11.55
C MET A 387 2.37 -11.76 12.16
N ASP A 388 1.36 -11.44 11.35
CA ASP A 388 0.06 -10.92 11.79
C ASP A 388 -0.92 -12.02 12.24
N HIS A 389 -0.74 -13.27 11.81
CA HIS A 389 -1.76 -14.31 12.02
C HIS A 389 -1.24 -15.63 12.61
N ASP A 390 0.07 -15.93 12.55
CA ASP A 390 0.62 -17.12 13.19
C ASP A 390 0.45 -16.99 14.71
N PRO A 391 -0.31 -17.88 15.38
CA PRO A 391 -0.60 -17.77 16.81
C PRO A 391 0.65 -17.72 17.69
N GLN A 392 1.77 -18.30 17.25
CA GLN A 392 3.02 -18.33 18.01
C GLN A 392 3.74 -16.98 18.01
N ILE A 393 3.62 -16.19 16.94
CA ILE A 393 4.39 -14.93 16.78
C ILE A 393 3.51 -13.68 16.52
N CYS A 394 2.20 -13.85 16.32
CA CYS A 394 1.24 -12.76 16.22
C CYS A 394 1.24 -11.91 17.49
N GLY A 395 1.39 -10.60 17.33
CA GLY A 395 1.47 -9.65 18.45
C GLY A 395 2.65 -9.91 19.38
N MET A 396 3.78 -10.41 18.85
CA MET A 396 4.96 -10.71 19.68
C MET A 396 5.74 -9.47 20.13
N VAL A 397 5.69 -8.40 19.35
CA VAL A 397 6.54 -7.23 19.49
C VAL A 397 5.76 -5.97 19.14
N GLY A 398 6.10 -4.88 19.82
CA GLY A 398 5.57 -3.56 19.55
C GLY A 398 6.61 -2.47 19.74
N HIS A 399 6.35 -1.31 19.14
CA HIS A 399 7.15 -0.12 19.37
C HIS A 399 6.63 0.63 20.60
N ASN A 400 7.45 0.69 21.64
CA ASN A 400 7.17 1.48 22.84
C ASN A 400 7.43 2.97 22.53
N GLU A 401 6.39 3.75 22.32
CA GLU A 401 6.46 5.19 21.98
C GLU A 401 6.98 6.07 23.11
N PHE A 402 7.05 5.55 24.34
CA PHE A 402 7.53 6.28 25.50
C PHE A 402 9.04 6.13 25.69
N ALA A 403 9.57 4.94 25.40
CA ALA A 403 10.99 4.62 25.49
C ALA A 403 11.71 4.57 24.13
N HIS A 404 10.96 4.72 23.04
CA HIS A 404 11.43 4.67 21.64
C HIS A 404 12.28 3.43 21.34
N ARG A 405 11.77 2.27 21.72
CA ARG A 405 12.45 0.98 21.52
C ARG A 405 11.44 -0.14 21.31
N ASN A 406 11.92 -1.24 20.73
CA ASN A 406 11.09 -2.40 20.46
C ASN A 406 11.03 -3.29 21.70
N GLU A 407 9.81 -3.59 22.15
CA GLU A 407 9.54 -4.39 23.34
C GLU A 407 8.64 -5.58 23.01
N LEU A 408 8.83 -6.67 23.75
CA LEU A 408 7.99 -7.86 23.67
C LEU A 408 6.63 -7.58 24.29
N LEU A 409 5.59 -8.06 23.62
CA LEU A 409 4.20 -7.97 24.09
C LEU A 409 3.70 -9.31 24.66
N LYS A 410 4.38 -10.42 24.33
CA LYS A 410 4.14 -11.76 24.86
C LYS A 410 5.41 -12.62 24.80
N ASP A 411 5.34 -13.81 25.38
CA ASP A 411 6.41 -14.81 25.26
C ASP A 411 6.63 -15.23 23.80
N LEU A 412 7.91 -15.46 23.46
CA LEU A 412 8.32 -15.89 22.14
C LEU A 412 8.48 -17.42 22.11
N PRO A 413 8.36 -18.06 20.93
CA PRO A 413 8.60 -19.50 20.80
C PRO A 413 10.01 -19.95 21.20
N TRP A 414 10.97 -19.03 21.22
CA TRP A 414 12.37 -19.29 21.53
C TRP A 414 12.85 -18.71 22.87
N ARG A 415 12.09 -17.82 23.52
CA ARG A 415 12.39 -17.33 24.86
C ARG A 415 11.19 -16.69 25.57
N ASP A 416 11.22 -16.76 26.88
CA ASP A 416 10.24 -16.20 27.81
C ASP A 416 10.58 -14.74 28.18
N MET A 417 9.56 -13.91 28.42
CA MET A 417 9.69 -12.49 28.79
C MET A 417 10.36 -12.29 30.16
N SER A 418 10.35 -13.29 31.05
CA SER A 418 11.10 -13.27 32.32
C SER A 418 12.60 -13.08 32.13
N LYS A 419 13.15 -13.41 30.95
CA LYS A 419 14.55 -13.18 30.57
C LYS A 419 14.81 -11.75 30.07
N GLY A 420 13.78 -10.92 29.97
CA GLY A 420 13.85 -9.53 29.50
C GLY A 420 12.75 -9.21 28.49
N TYR A 421 12.27 -7.97 28.52
CA TYR A 421 11.18 -7.49 27.66
C TYR A 421 11.67 -6.71 26.44
N TYR A 422 12.98 -6.50 26.27
CA TYR A 422 13.54 -5.84 25.08
C TYR A 422 13.72 -6.82 23.94
N TRP A 423 13.37 -6.39 22.72
CA TRP A 423 13.77 -7.10 21.51
C TRP A 423 15.28 -6.92 21.27
N SER A 424 15.97 -8.02 20.96
CA SER A 424 17.44 -8.06 20.83
C SER A 424 17.89 -8.62 19.48
N ASP A 425 19.17 -8.45 19.15
CA ASP A 425 19.79 -9.06 17.95
C ASP A 425 19.65 -10.59 17.93
N ALA A 426 19.59 -11.23 19.10
CA ALA A 426 19.34 -12.66 19.22
C ALA A 426 17.91 -13.03 18.79
N ASP A 427 16.94 -12.14 19.01
CA ASP A 427 15.56 -12.30 18.55
C ASP A 427 15.44 -12.13 17.03
N ASP A 428 16.20 -11.20 16.43
CA ASP A 428 16.29 -11.09 14.96
C ASP A 428 16.81 -12.38 14.32
N ALA A 429 17.81 -13.02 14.94
CA ALA A 429 18.32 -14.31 14.49
C ALA A 429 17.30 -15.44 14.68
N ALA A 430 16.63 -15.48 15.83
CA ALA A 430 15.66 -16.50 16.15
C ALA A 430 14.38 -16.41 15.29
N LEU A 431 13.90 -15.19 15.00
CA LEU A 431 12.78 -14.96 14.08
C LEU A 431 13.10 -15.46 12.68
N ARG A 432 14.29 -15.14 12.15
CA ARG A 432 14.72 -15.64 10.83
C ARG A 432 14.79 -17.16 10.80
N HIS A 433 15.36 -17.76 11.84
CA HIS A 433 15.43 -19.22 11.97
C HIS A 433 14.03 -19.85 12.09
N TYR A 434 13.10 -19.21 12.81
CA TYR A 434 11.70 -19.65 12.91
C TYR A 434 11.01 -19.64 11.54
N LEU A 435 11.11 -18.53 10.80
CA LEU A 435 10.54 -18.38 9.45
C LEU A 435 11.12 -19.39 8.46
N GLU A 436 12.43 -19.65 8.54
CA GLU A 436 13.10 -20.66 7.71
C GLU A 436 12.61 -22.06 8.06
N ARG A 437 12.56 -22.41 9.34
CA ARG A 437 12.27 -23.78 9.79
C ARG A 437 10.79 -24.15 9.70
N VAL A 438 9.88 -23.19 9.89
CA VAL A 438 8.43 -23.42 9.87
C VAL A 438 7.84 -23.19 8.48
N TYR A 439 8.29 -22.15 7.78
CA TYR A 439 7.69 -21.70 6.52
C TYR A 439 8.61 -21.81 5.29
N GLY A 440 9.87 -22.24 5.47
CA GLY A 440 10.84 -22.32 4.36
C GLY A 440 11.27 -20.95 3.82
N LEU A 441 11.05 -19.87 4.58
CA LEU A 441 11.34 -18.51 4.17
C LEU A 441 12.69 -18.05 4.72
N ASN A 442 13.66 -17.82 3.83
CA ASN A 442 14.99 -17.33 4.19
C ASN A 442 15.38 -16.10 3.36
N HIS A 443 15.17 -14.90 3.93
CA HIS A 443 15.63 -13.64 3.32
C HIS A 443 15.74 -12.50 4.35
N VAL A 444 16.98 -12.17 4.76
CA VAL A 444 17.26 -11.19 5.82
C VAL A 444 16.58 -9.83 5.59
N GLY A 445 16.81 -9.18 4.44
CA GLY A 445 16.30 -7.81 4.19
C GLY A 445 14.77 -7.71 4.32
N LYS A 446 14.05 -8.56 3.57
CA LYS A 446 12.59 -8.63 3.61
C LYS A 446 12.02 -9.01 4.97
N THR A 447 12.71 -9.87 5.74
CA THR A 447 12.30 -10.14 7.13
C THR A 447 12.40 -8.90 7.99
N MET A 448 13.49 -8.13 7.90
CA MET A 448 13.65 -6.90 8.69
C MET A 448 12.69 -5.79 8.24
N ASP A 449 12.40 -5.69 6.95
CA ASP A 449 11.41 -4.74 6.42
C ASP A 449 10.00 -5.11 6.92
N ALA A 450 9.60 -6.39 6.84
CA ALA A 450 8.32 -6.86 7.38
C ALA A 450 8.24 -6.67 8.90
N PHE A 451 9.31 -6.99 9.62
CA PHE A 451 9.40 -6.77 11.06
C PHE A 451 9.19 -5.31 11.44
N SER A 452 9.82 -4.38 10.73
CA SER A 452 9.66 -2.95 10.98
C SER A 452 8.21 -2.50 10.78
N VAL A 453 7.51 -3.04 9.79
CA VAL A 453 6.08 -2.76 9.56
C VAL A 453 5.22 -3.27 10.73
N ILE A 454 5.44 -4.51 11.18
CA ILE A 454 4.69 -5.12 12.29
C ILE A 454 4.91 -4.36 13.60
N VAL A 455 6.16 -4.00 13.89
CA VAL A 455 6.53 -3.24 15.09
C VAL A 455 5.83 -1.88 15.12
N GLU A 456 5.79 -1.19 13.98
CA GLU A 456 5.14 0.12 13.83
C GLU A 456 3.61 0.02 13.90
N GLN A 457 3.01 -1.08 13.43
CA GLN A 457 1.57 -1.34 13.59
C GLN A 457 1.19 -1.58 15.05
N ASN A 458 2.08 -2.24 15.81
CA ASN A 458 1.89 -2.56 17.22
C ASN A 458 2.50 -1.49 18.15
N ARG A 459 2.23 -0.20 17.87
CA ARG A 459 2.67 0.91 18.72
C ARG A 459 1.86 0.98 20.02
N PHE A 460 2.55 1.24 21.12
CA PHE A 460 1.92 1.39 22.42
C PHE A 460 2.69 2.37 23.30
N ASN A 461 2.02 2.96 24.29
CA ASN A 461 2.65 3.83 25.28
C ASN A 461 2.29 3.29 26.68
N PRO A 462 3.23 2.63 27.36
CA PRO A 462 2.90 1.87 28.57
C PRO A 462 2.46 2.74 29.74
N VAL A 463 2.87 4.02 29.79
CA VAL A 463 2.40 4.96 30.83
C VAL A 463 0.98 5.42 30.51
N LYS A 464 0.71 5.70 29.23
CA LYS A 464 -0.63 6.08 28.76
C LYS A 464 -1.62 4.94 28.98
N ASP A 465 -1.24 3.71 28.67
CA ASP A 465 -2.06 2.51 28.86
C ASP A 465 -2.36 2.28 30.35
N TYR A 466 -1.35 2.44 31.20
CA TYR A 466 -1.52 2.41 32.67
C TYR A 466 -2.51 3.48 33.14
N LEU A 467 -2.26 4.75 32.81
CA LEU A 467 -3.12 5.86 33.23
C LEU A 467 -4.56 5.74 32.71
N SER A 468 -4.74 5.25 31.48
CA SER A 468 -6.06 5.07 30.87
C SER A 468 -6.84 3.91 31.50
N GLY A 469 -6.16 2.96 32.14
CA GLY A 469 -6.77 1.83 32.84
C GLY A 469 -7.17 2.13 34.29
N LEU A 470 -6.77 3.28 34.84
CA LEU A 470 -7.07 3.64 36.23
C LEU A 470 -8.53 4.11 36.39
N VAL A 471 -9.14 3.73 37.52
CA VAL A 471 -10.48 4.18 37.93
C VAL A 471 -10.37 4.88 39.27
N TRP A 472 -10.76 6.16 39.31
CA TRP A 472 -10.73 6.96 40.53
C TRP A 472 -11.88 6.58 41.47
N ASP A 473 -11.58 6.46 42.76
CA ASP A 473 -12.54 6.13 43.82
C ASP A 473 -13.33 7.33 44.35
N GLY A 474 -13.06 8.54 43.85
CA GLY A 474 -13.74 9.77 44.24
C GLY A 474 -13.22 10.41 45.53
N ILE A 475 -12.16 9.86 46.13
CA ILE A 475 -11.53 10.44 47.32
C ILE A 475 -10.38 11.35 46.89
N GLU A 476 -10.47 12.62 47.29
CA GLU A 476 -9.44 13.63 47.06
C GLU A 476 -8.22 13.39 47.96
N ARG A 477 -7.04 13.24 47.36
CA ARG A 477 -5.75 12.96 48.02
C ARG A 477 -4.63 13.85 47.50
N LEU A 478 -4.76 14.32 46.28
CA LEU A 478 -3.69 14.94 45.53
C LEU A 478 -3.28 16.31 46.10
N ASP A 479 -4.22 17.05 46.69
CA ASP A 479 -3.94 18.30 47.42
C ASP A 479 -3.22 18.06 48.75
N THR A 480 -3.55 16.98 49.45
CA THR A 480 -2.98 16.67 50.77
C THR A 480 -1.78 15.74 50.70
N LEU A 481 -1.39 15.25 49.53
CA LEU A 481 -0.36 14.22 49.35
C LEU A 481 0.96 14.53 50.10
N LEU A 482 1.52 15.75 49.94
CA LEU A 482 2.75 16.13 50.65
C LEU A 482 2.50 16.50 52.12
N ILE A 483 1.28 16.84 52.50
CA ILE A 483 0.89 17.13 53.88
C ILE A 483 0.81 15.81 54.65
N ASP A 484 0.13 14.83 54.07
CA ASP A 484 -0.14 13.52 54.66
C ASP A 484 1.12 12.67 54.76
N TYR A 485 1.96 12.62 53.71
CA TYR A 485 3.15 11.75 53.70
C TYR A 485 4.44 12.44 54.16
N PHE A 486 4.47 13.76 54.24
CA PHE A 486 5.66 14.51 54.62
C PHE A 486 5.43 15.60 55.67
N SER A 487 4.25 15.66 56.30
CA SER A 487 3.93 16.72 57.29
C SER A 487 4.24 18.13 56.79
N SER A 488 4.12 18.37 55.47
CA SER A 488 4.34 19.69 54.89
C SER A 488 3.30 20.67 55.41
N THR A 489 3.63 21.96 55.50
CA THR A 489 2.68 22.98 55.95
C THR A 489 1.45 23.01 55.03
N ASP A 490 0.26 22.85 55.61
CA ASP A 490 -1.00 22.95 54.88
C ASP A 490 -1.27 24.40 54.48
N THR A 491 -0.98 24.71 53.22
CA THR A 491 -1.20 26.01 52.61
C THR A 491 -1.79 25.83 51.21
N GLU A 492 -2.51 26.83 50.70
CA GLU A 492 -2.99 26.80 49.32
C GLU A 492 -1.86 26.62 48.30
N TYR A 493 -0.67 27.18 48.58
CA TYR A 493 0.51 26.97 47.75
C TYR A 493 0.94 25.49 47.74
N THR A 494 1.11 24.85 48.90
CA THR A 494 1.53 23.44 49.01
C THR A 494 0.56 22.53 48.26
N ARG A 495 -0.75 22.74 48.45
CA ARG A 495 -1.81 22.00 47.75
C ARG A 495 -1.71 22.20 46.23
N ALA A 496 -1.61 23.45 45.78
CA ALA A 496 -1.56 23.79 44.36
C ALA A 496 -0.31 23.25 43.64
N VAL A 497 0.90 23.40 44.20
CA VAL A 497 2.13 22.92 43.54
C VAL A 497 2.17 21.41 43.48
N THR A 498 1.64 20.73 44.51
CA THR A 498 1.49 19.27 44.51
C THR A 498 0.54 18.85 43.39
N ARG A 499 -0.66 19.45 43.36
CA ARG A 499 -1.67 19.13 42.34
C ARG A 499 -1.17 19.32 40.92
N LYS A 500 -0.64 20.50 40.65
CA LYS A 500 -0.18 20.89 39.31
C LYS A 500 0.99 20.03 38.85
N THR A 501 1.87 19.61 39.75
CA THR A 501 2.98 18.70 39.40
C THR A 501 2.46 17.34 38.96
N MET A 502 1.51 16.76 39.71
CA MET A 502 0.92 15.45 39.38
C MET A 502 0.11 15.52 38.09
N CYS A 503 -0.75 16.54 37.91
CA CYS A 503 -1.48 16.75 36.67
C CYS A 503 -0.55 17.04 35.48
N ALA A 504 0.59 17.72 35.69
CA ALA A 504 1.59 17.94 34.64
C ALA A 504 2.26 16.64 34.19
N ALA A 505 2.54 15.72 35.11
CA ALA A 505 3.07 14.40 34.77
C ALA A 505 2.10 13.65 33.83
N VAL A 506 0.80 13.68 34.14
CA VAL A 506 -0.25 13.09 33.29
C VAL A 506 -0.35 13.83 31.95
N ALA A 507 -0.36 15.16 31.96
CA ALA A 507 -0.46 15.98 30.75
C ALA A 507 0.71 15.72 29.79
N ARG A 508 1.91 15.48 30.31
CA ARG A 508 3.09 15.13 29.50
C ARG A 508 2.94 13.82 28.74
N ILE A 509 2.11 12.89 29.21
CA ILE A 509 1.83 11.62 28.54
C ILE A 509 0.70 11.75 27.51
N PHE A 510 -0.39 12.44 27.86
CA PHE A 510 -1.54 12.59 26.96
C PHE A 510 -1.39 13.71 25.92
N ASN A 511 -0.54 14.70 26.20
CA ASN A 511 -0.15 15.78 25.31
C ASN A 511 1.38 15.96 25.31
N PRO A 512 2.13 15.01 24.70
CA PRO A 512 3.59 15.08 24.64
C PRO A 512 4.11 16.42 24.14
N GLY A 513 5.06 16.99 24.86
CA GLY A 513 5.61 18.32 24.59
C GLY A 513 4.81 19.49 25.15
N CYS A 514 3.72 19.27 25.90
CA CYS A 514 3.02 20.35 26.60
C CYS A 514 3.97 21.18 27.47
N LYS A 515 3.75 22.48 27.60
CA LYS A 515 4.66 23.34 28.36
C LYS A 515 4.55 23.07 29.85
N PHE A 516 5.64 22.59 30.44
CA PHE A 516 5.84 22.50 31.88
C PHE A 516 7.34 22.60 32.15
N ASP A 517 7.80 23.77 32.59
CA ASP A 517 9.19 24.09 32.91
C ASP A 517 9.42 24.35 34.41
N TYR A 518 8.55 23.77 35.24
CA TYR A 518 8.64 23.80 36.71
C TYR A 518 9.18 22.48 37.26
N MET A 519 9.76 22.54 38.46
CA MET A 519 10.26 21.40 39.22
C MET A 519 9.80 21.54 40.66
N LEU A 520 9.06 20.54 41.14
CA LEU A 520 8.76 20.39 42.56
C LEU A 520 10.06 20.06 43.30
N LEU A 521 10.40 20.82 44.34
CA LEU A 521 11.63 20.64 45.10
C LEU A 521 11.31 20.32 46.56
N LEU A 522 11.58 19.09 46.99
CA LEU A 522 11.32 18.65 48.36
C LEU A 522 12.55 18.92 49.24
N ILE A 523 12.37 19.77 50.25
CA ILE A 523 13.43 20.28 51.13
C ILE A 523 13.22 19.76 52.54
N GLY A 524 14.17 19.01 53.08
CA GLY A 524 14.07 18.52 54.45
C GLY A 524 15.19 17.58 54.82
N LYS A 525 15.19 17.06 56.05
CA LYS A 525 16.27 16.21 56.54
C LYS A 525 16.49 14.96 55.66
N GLN A 526 17.71 14.43 55.70
CA GLN A 526 18.02 13.14 55.08
C GLN A 526 17.23 12.03 55.78
N GLY A 527 16.89 10.96 55.04
CA GLY A 527 16.20 9.80 55.60
C GLY A 527 14.68 9.89 55.67
N LEU A 528 14.06 11.02 55.26
CA LEU A 528 12.61 11.18 55.20
C LEU A 528 11.91 10.38 54.09
N GLY A 529 12.66 9.73 53.19
CA GLY A 529 12.08 8.95 52.09
C GLY A 529 11.70 9.76 50.84
N LYS A 530 12.23 10.98 50.66
CA LYS A 530 11.96 11.86 49.50
C LYS A 530 12.14 11.15 48.14
N SER A 531 13.33 10.59 47.89
CA SER A 531 13.62 9.84 46.67
C SER A 531 12.78 8.57 46.54
N TYR A 532 12.50 7.90 47.67
CA TYR A 532 11.66 6.70 47.70
C TYR A 532 10.21 7.00 47.31
N PHE A 533 9.66 8.13 47.74
CA PHE A 533 8.34 8.61 47.32
C PHE A 533 8.26 8.83 45.82
N MET A 534 9.24 9.53 45.23
CA MET A 534 9.32 9.74 43.78
C MET A 534 9.45 8.41 43.02
N LYS A 535 10.25 7.48 43.55
CA LYS A 535 10.38 6.12 43.02
C LYS A 535 9.07 5.33 43.08
N LYS A 536 8.30 5.47 44.15
CA LYS A 536 6.97 4.85 44.28
C LYS A 536 5.99 5.43 43.27
N LEU A 537 5.96 6.75 43.11
CA LEU A 537 5.10 7.43 42.13
C LEU A 537 5.42 7.01 40.69
N GLY A 538 6.70 7.02 40.31
CA GLY A 538 7.12 6.71 38.93
C GLY A 538 7.21 5.21 38.63
N GLY A 539 7.29 4.36 39.66
CA GLY A 539 7.39 2.91 39.52
C GLY A 539 8.56 2.49 38.63
N LYS A 540 8.28 1.72 37.57
CA LYS A 540 9.27 1.30 36.57
C LYS A 540 9.72 2.42 35.62
N TRP A 541 9.06 3.57 35.64
CA TRP A 541 9.37 4.76 34.83
C TRP A 541 10.00 5.88 35.65
N TYR A 542 10.43 5.60 36.89
CA TYR A 542 11.26 6.52 37.65
C TYR A 542 12.74 6.41 37.24
N SER A 543 13.44 7.53 37.21
CA SER A 543 14.89 7.57 36.98
C SER A 543 15.56 8.65 37.83
N ASP A 544 16.67 8.30 38.49
CA ASP A 544 17.60 9.19 39.20
C ASP A 544 18.98 9.25 38.52
N SER A 545 19.09 8.63 37.34
CA SER A 545 20.36 8.37 36.67
C SER A 545 20.80 9.48 35.72
N LEU A 546 20.19 10.67 35.79
CA LEU A 546 20.54 11.80 34.93
C LEU A 546 21.91 12.36 35.35
N THR A 547 22.95 12.11 34.55
CA THR A 547 24.33 12.53 34.86
C THR A 547 24.70 13.87 34.24
N THR A 548 23.99 14.29 33.20
CA THR A 548 24.23 15.54 32.47
C THR A 548 22.93 16.09 31.90
N VAL A 549 22.84 17.41 31.79
CA VAL A 549 21.73 18.14 31.14
C VAL A 549 22.12 18.72 29.78
N VAL A 550 23.31 18.37 29.30
CA VAL A 550 23.89 18.86 28.06
C VAL A 550 24.31 17.68 27.18
N GLY A 551 24.04 17.80 25.88
CA GLY A 551 24.48 16.84 24.88
C GLY A 551 23.47 15.71 24.63
N LYS A 552 23.89 14.75 23.81
CA LYS A 552 23.04 13.64 23.34
C LYS A 552 22.66 12.67 24.47
N GLU A 553 23.61 12.37 25.35
CA GLU A 553 23.44 11.44 26.48
C GLU A 553 22.27 11.87 27.39
N ALA A 554 22.12 13.17 27.62
CA ALA A 554 21.01 13.72 28.38
C ALA A 554 19.65 13.34 27.77
N TYR A 555 19.50 13.43 26.45
CA TYR A 555 18.25 13.10 25.75
C TYR A 555 17.99 11.59 25.72
N GLU A 556 19.05 10.78 25.64
CA GLU A 556 18.94 9.31 25.70
C GLU A 556 18.49 8.85 27.10
N GLN A 557 18.98 9.48 28.17
CA GLN A 557 18.57 9.20 29.56
C GLN A 557 17.12 9.61 29.88
N LEU A 558 16.51 10.51 29.08
CA LEU A 558 15.09 10.85 29.21
C LEU A 558 14.17 9.74 28.68
N GLN A 559 14.63 8.93 27.73
CA GLN A 559 13.77 7.96 27.05
C GLN A 559 13.32 6.87 28.04
N GLY A 560 12.01 6.70 28.18
CA GLY A 560 11.44 5.74 29.13
C GLY A 560 11.39 6.20 30.58
N ALA A 561 11.74 7.46 30.89
CA ALA A 561 11.63 8.05 32.23
C ALA A 561 10.46 9.04 32.30
N TRP A 562 9.54 8.85 33.24
CA TRP A 562 8.34 9.68 33.44
C TRP A 562 8.58 10.70 34.55
N ILE A 563 9.16 10.24 35.67
CA ILE A 563 9.61 11.08 36.78
C ILE A 563 11.13 11.00 36.84
N LEU A 564 11.78 12.13 36.57
CA LEU A 564 13.21 12.28 36.72
C LEU A 564 13.53 13.00 38.02
N GLU A 565 14.24 12.32 38.92
CA GLU A 565 14.75 12.92 40.13
C GLU A 565 16.08 13.64 39.87
N MET A 566 16.16 14.89 40.36
CA MET A 566 17.37 15.67 40.48
C MET A 566 17.79 15.73 41.94
N GLY A 567 18.69 14.82 42.34
CA GLY A 567 19.26 14.80 43.68
C GLY A 567 20.35 15.87 43.86
N GLU A 568 20.48 16.37 45.10
CA GLU A 568 21.60 17.22 45.54
C GLU A 568 21.78 18.54 44.75
N LEU A 569 20.66 19.20 44.44
CA LEU A 569 20.64 20.46 43.68
C LEU A 569 21.55 21.56 44.28
N SER A 570 21.76 21.55 45.59
CA SER A 570 22.59 22.54 46.30
C SER A 570 24.10 22.37 46.06
N ALA A 571 24.59 21.22 45.59
CA ALA A 571 26.00 21.05 45.22
C ALA A 571 26.33 21.62 43.83
N ALA A 572 25.31 21.85 43.00
CA ALA A 572 25.46 22.29 41.61
C ALA A 572 25.98 23.74 41.51
N LYS A 573 26.89 24.00 40.55
CA LYS A 573 27.38 25.36 40.30
C LYS A 573 26.30 26.17 39.60
N LYS A 574 26.40 27.50 39.64
CA LYS A 574 25.46 28.40 38.95
C LYS A 574 25.29 28.05 37.46
N ALA A 575 26.39 27.72 36.77
CA ALA A 575 26.35 27.33 35.37
C ALA A 575 25.54 26.04 35.13
N ASP A 576 25.61 25.08 36.06
CA ASP A 576 24.86 23.83 36.00
C ASP A 576 23.35 24.08 36.22
N ILE A 577 23.01 24.98 37.14
CA ILE A 577 21.63 25.43 37.39
C ILE A 577 21.05 26.13 36.15
N ASP A 578 21.82 26.98 35.48
CA ASP A 578 21.37 27.67 34.26
C ASP A 578 21.20 26.69 33.09
N ALA A 579 22.09 25.71 32.95
CA ALA A 579 21.96 24.62 31.99
C ALA A 579 20.70 23.76 32.27
N LEU A 580 20.44 23.46 33.54
CA LEU A 580 19.24 22.75 33.97
C LEU A 580 17.96 23.53 33.65
N LYS A 581 17.90 24.84 33.93
CA LYS A 581 16.74 25.67 33.56
C LYS A 581 16.49 25.66 32.07
N HIS A 582 17.55 25.76 31.25
CA HIS A 582 17.44 25.67 29.81
C HIS A 582 16.93 24.29 29.39
N PHE A 583 17.46 23.23 30.00
CA PHE A 583 17.04 21.86 29.76
C PHE A 583 15.56 21.68 30.08
N MET A 584 15.10 22.02 31.29
CA MET A 584 13.69 21.92 31.69
C MET A 584 12.72 22.73 30.80
N SER A 585 13.18 23.84 30.22
CA SER A 585 12.35 24.71 29.38
C SER A 585 12.01 24.12 28.01
N LYS A 586 12.67 23.05 27.58
CA LYS A 586 12.42 22.43 26.27
C LYS A 586 11.09 21.68 26.25
N GLN A 587 10.45 21.70 25.09
CA GLN A 587 9.22 20.95 24.81
C GLN A 587 9.49 19.71 23.95
N GLU A 588 10.56 19.75 23.17
CA GLU A 588 10.99 18.67 22.29
C GLU A 588 12.51 18.52 22.36
N ASP A 589 12.97 17.28 22.20
CA ASP A 589 14.38 16.95 22.09
C ASP A 589 14.63 16.47 20.65
N ILE A 590 15.66 17.02 20.00
CA ILE A 590 15.99 16.72 18.60
C ILE A 590 17.34 16.01 18.57
N PHE A 591 17.34 14.72 18.30
CA PHE A 591 18.56 13.93 18.19
C PHE A 591 18.39 12.75 17.23
N ARG A 592 19.52 12.11 16.90
CA ARG A 592 19.54 10.88 16.11
C ARG A 592 19.79 9.72 17.04
N GLU A 593 18.85 8.78 17.10
CA GLU A 593 18.98 7.56 17.88
C GLU A 593 20.21 6.74 17.46
N ALA A 594 20.69 5.88 18.35
CA ALA A 594 21.69 4.89 17.99
C ALA A 594 21.16 4.05 16.80
N TYR A 595 21.97 3.91 15.74
CA TYR A 595 21.60 3.21 14.49
C TYR A 595 20.47 3.84 13.65
N GLY A 596 19.88 4.95 14.10
CA GLY A 596 18.92 5.74 13.32
C GLY A 596 19.58 6.39 12.10
N ARG A 597 18.93 6.29 10.93
CA ARG A 597 19.42 6.92 9.68
C ARG A 597 19.12 8.42 9.60
N ARG A 598 18.14 8.90 10.36
CA ARG A 598 17.62 10.27 10.31
C ARG A 598 17.51 10.84 11.73
N THR A 599 17.67 12.15 11.85
CA THR A 599 17.32 12.87 13.07
C THR A 599 15.81 12.81 13.27
N ALA A 600 15.37 12.59 14.51
CA ALA A 600 13.98 12.56 14.90
C ALA A 600 13.71 13.63 15.98
N VAL A 601 12.43 13.97 16.11
CA VAL A 601 11.92 14.93 17.10
C VAL A 601 11.13 14.15 18.14
N PHE A 602 11.51 14.31 19.40
CA PHE A 602 10.95 13.59 20.54
C PHE A 602 10.26 14.59 21.47
N PRO A 603 8.92 14.73 21.42
CA PRO A 603 8.19 15.57 22.35
C PRO A 603 8.36 15.05 23.77
N ARG A 604 8.59 15.95 24.73
CA ARG A 604 8.87 15.54 26.11
C ARG A 604 7.65 15.00 26.82
N GLN A 605 7.84 13.81 27.40
CA GLN A 605 6.84 13.04 28.12
C GLN A 605 7.14 12.90 29.63
N CYS A 606 8.15 13.61 30.13
CA CYS A 606 8.61 13.51 31.51
C CYS A 606 8.44 14.82 32.30
N ILE A 607 8.48 14.71 33.62
CA ILE A 607 8.62 15.83 34.56
C ILE A 607 9.86 15.67 35.43
N PHE A 608 10.31 16.79 35.99
CA PHE A 608 11.46 16.83 36.88
C PHE A 608 11.00 17.10 38.32
N MET A 609 11.56 16.36 39.26
CA MET A 609 11.38 16.59 40.70
C MET A 609 12.76 16.65 41.36
N GLY A 610 12.95 17.54 42.32
CA GLY A 610 14.20 17.72 43.02
C GLY A 610 14.13 17.30 44.48
N THR A 611 15.23 16.80 45.02
CA THR A 611 15.38 16.53 46.46
C THR A 611 16.63 17.22 47.00
N THR A 612 16.51 17.81 48.19
CA THR A 612 17.66 18.42 48.87
C THR A 612 17.50 18.36 50.39
N ASN A 613 18.64 18.37 51.08
CA ASN A 613 18.71 18.53 52.54
C ASN A 613 19.12 19.95 52.94
N ASP A 614 19.55 20.76 51.97
CA ASP A 614 19.93 22.15 52.16
C ASP A 614 18.71 23.06 52.06
N TYR A 615 18.50 23.87 53.10
CA TYR A 615 17.41 24.84 53.15
C TYR A 615 17.65 25.98 52.16
N GLU A 616 18.90 26.42 52.01
CA GLU A 616 19.31 27.51 51.12
C GLU A 616 19.76 26.98 49.74
N CYS A 617 18.98 26.05 49.19
CA CYS A 617 19.36 25.33 47.98
C CYS A 617 19.30 26.15 46.68
N LEU A 618 18.67 27.33 46.67
CA LEU A 618 18.49 28.13 45.46
C LEU A 618 19.57 29.20 45.32
N ARG A 619 20.46 29.02 44.35
CA ARG A 619 21.63 29.93 44.17
C ARG A 619 21.42 31.09 43.20
N ASP A 620 20.32 31.11 42.44
CA ASP A 620 20.12 32.11 41.38
C ASP A 620 18.94 33.06 41.60
N LYS A 621 19.27 34.29 41.99
CA LYS A 621 18.32 35.36 42.31
C LYS A 621 17.36 35.77 41.17
N THR A 622 17.69 35.47 39.91
CA THR A 622 16.88 35.89 38.74
C THR A 622 16.14 34.74 38.04
N GLY A 623 16.26 33.51 38.52
CA GLY A 623 15.81 32.31 37.81
C GLY A 623 15.07 31.27 38.65
N ASN A 624 14.79 31.57 39.92
CA ASN A 624 14.19 30.63 40.86
C ASN A 624 12.72 30.28 40.60
N ARG A 625 12.03 31.03 39.71
CA ARG A 625 10.62 30.82 39.35
C ARG A 625 10.26 29.40 38.88
N ARG A 626 11.26 28.63 38.42
CA ARG A 626 11.11 27.25 37.92
C ARG A 626 11.14 26.21 39.02
N PHE A 627 11.52 26.57 40.24
CA PHE A 627 11.52 25.68 41.38
C PHE A 627 10.30 25.99 42.24
N TRP A 628 9.60 24.94 42.67
CA TRP A 628 8.50 25.01 43.63
C TRP A 628 8.97 24.34 44.93
N PRO A 629 9.64 25.09 45.83
CA PRO A 629 10.12 24.55 47.10
C PRO A 629 8.95 24.15 47.99
N VAL A 630 9.04 22.98 48.61
CA VAL A 630 8.13 22.52 49.66
C VAL A 630 8.96 21.92 50.79
N ASN A 631 8.81 22.49 51.98
CA ASN A 631 9.43 21.97 53.20
C ASN A 631 8.73 20.68 53.64
N VAL A 632 9.52 19.63 53.81
CA VAL A 632 9.07 18.29 54.20
C VAL A 632 9.70 17.88 55.54
N GLY A 633 8.90 17.22 56.37
CA GLY A 633 9.26 16.73 57.70
C GLY A 633 8.91 15.25 57.89
N GLU A 634 9.04 14.79 59.13
CA GLU A 634 8.65 13.43 59.52
C GLU A 634 7.13 13.32 59.55
N SER A 635 6.57 12.33 58.86
CA SER A 635 5.13 12.02 58.89
C SER A 635 4.80 10.81 59.76
N LYS A 636 3.57 10.81 60.27
CA LYS A 636 2.93 9.65 60.91
C LYS A 636 2.44 8.61 59.91
N GLN A 637 2.22 8.98 58.65
CA GLN A 637 1.86 8.06 57.59
C GLN A 637 3.11 7.43 56.98
N SER A 638 3.05 6.10 56.79
CA SER A 638 4.15 5.32 56.23
C SER A 638 4.12 5.41 54.70
N LEU A 639 5.25 5.73 54.08
CA LEU A 639 5.45 5.51 52.64
C LEU A 639 5.62 4.01 52.30
N TRP A 640 5.84 3.19 53.33
CA TRP A 640 6.17 1.77 53.22
C TRP A 640 4.91 0.91 53.23
N ASP A 641 3.82 1.39 53.85
CA ASP A 641 2.56 0.69 54.06
C ASP A 641 1.40 1.50 53.45
N ASP A 642 0.47 0.84 52.76
CA ASP A 642 -0.81 1.41 52.26
C ASP A 642 -0.76 2.64 51.33
N PHE A 643 0.40 3.02 50.77
CA PHE A 643 0.47 4.10 49.77
C PHE A 643 -0.11 3.66 48.41
N ASN A 644 -1.36 4.03 48.15
CA ASN A 644 -2.08 3.70 46.93
C ASN A 644 -1.76 4.69 45.80
N VAL A 645 -0.63 4.46 45.11
CA VAL A 645 -0.16 5.26 43.97
C VAL A 645 -1.17 5.30 42.82
N ASP A 646 -1.89 4.19 42.58
CA ASP A 646 -2.89 4.08 41.52
C ASP A 646 -4.02 5.10 41.72
N GLN A 647 -4.50 5.28 42.94
CA GLN A 647 -5.56 6.27 43.24
C GLN A 647 -5.06 7.71 43.15
N VAL A 648 -3.80 7.98 43.52
CA VAL A 648 -3.19 9.31 43.33
C VAL A 648 -3.12 9.66 41.85
N TRP A 649 -2.71 8.72 41.00
CA TRP A 649 -2.68 8.94 39.56
C TRP A 649 -4.08 8.99 38.93
N ALA A 650 -5.02 8.19 39.43
CA ALA A 650 -6.41 8.23 38.97
C ALA A 650 -7.04 9.61 39.20
N GLU A 651 -6.82 10.20 40.38
CA GLU A 651 -7.23 11.57 40.69
C GLU A 651 -6.51 12.60 39.80
N ALA A 652 -5.19 12.45 39.60
CA ALA A 652 -4.41 13.33 38.71
C ALA A 652 -4.94 13.32 37.27
N VAL A 653 -5.38 12.16 36.78
CA VAL A 653 -6.06 12.01 35.48
C VAL A 653 -7.37 12.77 35.45
N GLN A 654 -8.18 12.72 36.51
CA GLN A 654 -9.40 13.54 36.58
C GLN A 654 -9.09 15.04 36.59
N GLY A 655 -8.06 15.47 37.33
CA GLY A 655 -7.59 16.86 37.32
C GLY A 655 -7.14 17.31 35.92
N TYR A 656 -6.42 16.46 35.19
CA TYR A 656 -6.05 16.72 33.80
C TYR A 656 -7.27 16.83 32.88
N ILE A 657 -8.23 15.89 32.97
CA ILE A 657 -9.47 15.89 32.18
C ILE A 657 -10.31 17.15 32.47
N ALA A 658 -10.35 17.58 33.73
CA ALA A 658 -11.02 18.80 34.17
C ALA A 658 -10.30 20.09 33.69
N GLY A 659 -9.11 19.97 33.12
CA GLY A 659 -8.35 21.09 32.56
C GLY A 659 -7.52 21.86 33.59
N GLU A 660 -6.99 21.20 34.62
CA GLU A 660 -6.11 21.82 35.63
C GLU A 660 -4.98 22.62 34.96
N GLU A 661 -4.88 23.90 35.32
CA GLU A 661 -3.83 24.75 34.78
C GLU A 661 -2.46 24.39 35.36
N LEU A 662 -1.45 24.18 34.53
CA LEU A 662 -0.13 23.68 34.96
C LEU A 662 0.83 24.78 35.46
N TYR A 663 0.33 25.96 35.77
CA TYR A 663 1.10 27.10 36.26
C TYR A 663 0.36 27.82 37.40
N LEU A 664 1.09 28.56 38.22
CA LEU A 664 0.53 29.36 39.31
C LEU A 664 0.09 30.74 38.79
N LYS A 665 -1.00 31.28 39.33
CA LYS A 665 -1.56 32.60 39.02
C LYS A 665 -1.79 33.40 40.31
N ASP A 666 -1.95 34.71 40.13
CA ASP A 666 -2.40 35.65 41.16
C ASP A 666 -1.62 35.49 42.48
N MET A 667 -2.31 35.41 43.62
CA MET A 667 -1.66 35.30 44.94
C MET A 667 -0.76 34.06 45.08
N LEU A 668 -1.06 32.94 44.39
CA LEU A 668 -0.21 31.75 44.45
C LEU A 668 1.14 31.98 43.77
N ALA A 669 1.18 32.79 42.72
CA ALA A 669 2.43 33.18 42.07
C ALA A 669 3.26 34.11 42.96
N GLU A 670 2.62 35.02 43.70
CA GLU A 670 3.28 35.87 44.69
C GLU A 670 3.84 35.05 45.86
N TRP A 671 3.06 34.10 46.39
CA TRP A 671 3.51 33.19 47.45
C TRP A 671 4.71 32.35 47.00
N ALA A 672 4.70 31.86 45.76
CA ALA A 672 5.83 31.13 45.21
C ALA A 672 7.11 31.97 45.21
N ILE A 673 7.03 33.27 44.87
CA ILE A 673 8.18 34.18 44.90
C ILE A 673 8.70 34.34 46.33
N HIS A 674 7.81 34.52 47.31
CA HIS A 674 8.19 34.64 48.72
C HIS A 674 8.88 33.38 49.23
N ILE A 675 8.30 32.19 49.00
CA ILE A 675 8.87 30.92 49.43
C ILE A 675 10.21 30.66 48.71
N GLN A 676 10.32 30.99 47.43
CA GLN A 676 11.61 30.90 46.70
C GLN A 676 12.68 31.81 47.32
N ALA A 677 12.32 33.01 47.76
CA ALA A 677 13.26 33.93 48.41
C ALA A 677 13.77 33.36 49.75
N GLU A 678 12.90 32.72 50.54
CA GLU A 678 13.29 32.08 51.82
C GLU A 678 14.31 30.94 51.66
N HIS A 679 14.34 30.29 50.50
CA HIS A 679 15.24 29.18 50.20
C HIS A 679 16.40 29.61 49.28
N THR A 680 16.55 30.92 49.05
CA THR A 680 17.65 31.47 48.25
C THR A 680 18.85 31.73 49.14
N GLU A 681 20.02 31.21 48.75
CA GLU A 681 21.29 31.44 49.44
C GLU A 681 21.54 32.94 49.63
N GLU A 682 21.57 33.39 50.88
CA GLU A 682 21.95 34.75 51.23
C GLU A 682 23.47 34.83 51.40
N SER A 683 24.07 35.93 50.96
CA SER A 683 25.51 36.14 51.21
C SER A 683 25.73 36.31 52.71
N ASP A 684 26.77 35.69 53.29
CA ASP A 684 27.23 35.93 54.67
C ASP A 684 27.45 37.44 54.99
N ARG A 685 27.61 38.26 53.95
CA ARG A 685 27.80 39.71 54.05
C ARG A 685 26.50 40.50 54.11
N SER A 686 25.36 39.90 53.77
CA SER A 686 24.05 40.56 53.68
C SER A 686 23.67 41.22 55.01
N GLY A 687 23.73 40.49 56.12
CA GLY A 687 23.46 41.01 57.46
C GLY A 687 24.34 42.20 57.83
N LEU A 688 25.66 42.12 57.56
CA LEU A 688 26.58 43.24 57.81
C LEU A 688 26.21 44.49 57.01
N VAL A 689 25.76 44.30 55.77
CA VAL A 689 25.33 45.41 54.91
C VAL A 689 24.00 45.98 55.39
N TYR A 690 23.02 45.15 55.76
CA TYR A 690 21.73 45.63 56.27
C TYR A 690 21.90 46.41 57.59
N ASP A 691 22.67 45.88 58.53
CA ASP A 691 23.05 46.59 59.77
C ASP A 691 23.75 47.92 59.45
N TYR A 692 24.65 47.90 58.46
CA TYR A 692 25.29 49.13 57.99
C TYR A 692 24.25 50.12 57.47
N LEU A 693 23.29 49.71 56.63
CA LEU A 693 22.26 50.58 56.04
C LEU A 693 21.32 51.20 57.08
N ASP A 694 21.00 50.47 58.13
CA ASP A 694 20.12 50.92 59.21
C ASP A 694 20.83 51.70 60.32
N ARG A 695 22.17 51.63 60.38
CA ARG A 695 22.97 52.42 61.31
C ARG A 695 22.73 53.93 61.11
N LEU A 696 22.28 54.60 62.18
CA LEU A 696 22.19 56.07 62.22
C LEU A 696 23.58 56.69 62.20
N LEU A 697 23.72 57.77 61.44
CA LEU A 697 24.95 58.50 61.17
C LEU A 697 25.02 59.77 62.03
N PRO A 698 26.22 60.22 62.42
CA PRO A 698 26.40 61.51 63.09
C PRO A 698 26.17 62.67 62.10
N ASP A 699 25.89 63.84 62.64
CA ASP A 699 25.59 65.08 61.91
C ASP A 699 26.76 65.62 61.07
N ASN A 700 28.00 65.30 61.43
CA ASN A 700 29.20 65.64 60.66
C ASN A 700 29.68 64.52 59.70
N TRP A 701 28.88 63.47 59.46
CA TRP A 701 29.28 62.29 58.65
C TRP A 701 29.88 62.63 57.28
N ASP A 702 29.30 63.61 56.57
CA ASP A 702 29.74 63.99 55.22
C ASP A 702 31.13 64.66 55.19
N THR A 703 31.61 65.15 56.33
CA THR A 703 32.93 65.77 56.48
C THR A 703 34.00 64.80 57.00
N MET A 704 33.60 63.62 57.47
CA MET A 704 34.53 62.60 57.98
C MET A 704 35.30 61.91 56.85
N ASP A 705 36.57 61.61 57.11
CA ASP A 705 37.36 60.71 56.26
C ASP A 705 36.99 59.24 56.49
N LEU A 706 37.54 58.35 55.66
CA LEU A 706 37.22 56.91 55.72
C LEU A 706 37.61 56.29 57.07
N TYR A 707 38.70 56.76 57.69
CA TYR A 707 39.16 56.22 58.97
C TYR A 707 38.17 56.56 60.10
N ALA A 708 37.76 57.83 60.19
CA ALA A 708 36.78 58.29 61.16
C ALA A 708 35.42 57.59 60.97
N ARG A 709 34.96 57.41 59.73
CA ARG A 709 33.73 56.65 59.43
C ARG A 709 33.80 55.21 59.92
N ARG A 710 34.91 54.51 59.67
CA ARG A 710 35.11 53.12 60.14
C ARG A 710 35.14 53.02 61.66
N MET A 711 35.84 53.93 62.34
CA MET A 711 35.89 53.95 63.82
C MET A 711 34.50 54.16 64.43
N PHE A 712 33.67 54.98 63.82
CA PHE A 712 32.28 55.15 64.24
C PHE A 712 31.45 53.87 64.07
N LEU A 713 31.58 53.21 62.92
CA LEU A 713 30.84 51.99 62.61
C LEU A 713 31.27 50.80 63.48
N SER A 714 32.54 50.73 63.89
CA SER A 714 33.04 49.69 64.81
C SER A 714 32.65 49.91 66.27
N GLY A 715 32.02 51.04 66.62
CA GLY A 715 31.53 51.32 67.97
C GLY A 715 32.61 51.62 69.00
N ASP A 716 33.76 52.14 68.58
CA ASP A 716 34.89 52.39 69.48
C ASP A 716 34.62 53.59 70.41
N PHE A 717 35.16 53.55 71.64
CA PHE A 717 34.86 54.47 72.75
C PHE A 717 35.31 55.92 72.43
N GLY A 718 34.38 56.73 71.90
CA GLY A 718 34.60 58.16 71.60
C GLY A 718 33.88 58.69 70.36
N SER A 719 33.20 57.81 69.61
CA SER A 719 32.65 58.10 68.28
C SER A 719 31.31 58.88 68.26
N GLY A 720 30.64 59.07 69.41
CA GLY A 720 29.37 59.80 69.50
C GLY A 720 28.13 58.95 69.15
N ILE A 721 26.94 59.55 69.16
CA ILE A 721 25.65 58.88 68.85
C ILE A 721 25.18 59.37 67.48
N GLY A 722 24.86 58.43 66.58
CA GLY A 722 24.27 58.76 65.29
C GLY A 722 22.79 59.14 65.43
N THR A 723 22.38 60.19 64.74
CA THR A 723 21.00 60.73 64.78
C THR A 723 20.38 60.88 63.39
N ILE A 724 21.18 60.78 62.32
CA ILE A 724 20.75 60.99 60.94
C ILE A 724 20.59 59.65 60.23
N GLN A 725 19.44 59.44 59.60
CA GLN A 725 19.20 58.26 58.78
C GLN A 725 19.91 58.38 57.43
N ARG A 726 20.60 57.32 57.00
CA ARG A 726 21.25 57.29 55.70
C ARG A 726 20.20 57.30 54.59
N SER A 727 20.31 58.26 53.68
CA SER A 727 19.34 58.48 52.59
C SER A 727 19.83 58.00 51.23
N ARG A 728 21.14 57.79 51.07
CA ARG A 728 21.77 57.30 49.83
C ARG A 728 22.99 56.44 50.15
N VAL A 729 23.31 55.50 49.26
CA VAL A 729 24.48 54.63 49.40
C VAL A 729 24.97 54.13 48.03
N CYS A 730 26.26 53.82 47.89
CA CYS A 730 26.78 53.13 46.69
C CYS A 730 27.62 51.90 47.03
N ALA A 731 27.88 51.05 46.02
CA ALA A 731 28.63 49.81 46.24
C ALA A 731 30.08 50.05 46.71
N MET A 732 30.71 51.15 46.28
CA MET A 732 32.06 51.52 46.74
C MET A 732 32.06 51.92 48.22
N GLU A 733 31.02 52.65 48.64
CA GLU A 733 30.81 53.05 50.02
C GLU A 733 30.61 51.85 50.94
N VAL A 734 29.74 50.91 50.57
CA VAL A 734 29.55 49.66 51.34
C VAL A 734 30.85 48.85 51.41
N TRP A 735 31.58 48.71 50.29
CA TRP A 735 32.86 47.99 50.27
C TRP A 735 33.88 48.59 51.23
N CYS A 736 34.02 49.91 51.19
CA CYS A 736 35.05 50.60 51.96
C CYS A 736 34.65 50.76 53.43
N GLU A 737 33.39 51.07 53.73
CA GLU A 737 32.96 51.45 55.08
C GLU A 737 32.44 50.25 55.88
N CYS A 738 31.56 49.43 55.28
CA CYS A 738 30.98 48.26 55.94
C CYS A 738 31.93 47.06 55.91
N LEU A 739 32.47 46.74 54.73
CA LEU A 739 33.28 45.53 54.53
C LEU A 739 34.79 45.75 54.74
N GLY A 740 35.20 46.97 55.07
CA GLY A 740 36.59 47.31 55.41
C GLY A 740 37.60 47.23 54.25
N GLY A 741 37.14 47.05 53.02
CA GLY A 741 37.99 46.82 51.85
C GLY A 741 38.75 48.07 51.36
N ASP A 742 39.82 47.87 50.59
CA ASP A 742 40.54 48.95 49.92
C ASP A 742 39.76 49.39 48.66
N PRO A 743 39.46 50.70 48.47
CA PRO A 743 38.80 51.21 47.26
C PRO A 743 39.44 50.75 45.94
N LYS A 744 40.78 50.61 45.91
CA LYS A 744 41.52 50.18 44.71
C LYS A 744 41.35 48.70 44.38
N GLN A 745 40.89 47.91 45.35
CA GLN A 745 40.74 46.46 45.23
C GLN A 745 39.29 46.03 44.95
N LEU A 746 38.35 46.97 44.82
CA LEU A 746 36.97 46.63 44.49
C LEU A 746 36.87 46.05 43.07
N SER A 747 36.79 44.73 42.99
CA SER A 747 36.59 44.04 41.72
C SER A 747 35.15 44.19 41.21
N ASN A 748 34.97 43.95 39.90
CA ASN A 748 33.63 43.89 39.30
C ASN A 748 32.74 42.81 39.93
N ILE A 749 33.33 41.73 40.46
CA ILE A 749 32.61 40.63 41.12
C ILE A 749 32.06 41.12 42.47
N GLN A 750 32.92 41.66 43.33
CA GLN A 750 32.52 42.21 44.64
C GLN A 750 31.51 43.36 44.49
N SER A 751 31.71 44.24 43.50
CA SER A 751 30.76 45.32 43.21
C SER A 751 29.38 44.80 42.78
N ARG A 752 29.31 43.67 42.06
CA ARG A 752 28.04 43.04 41.69
C ARG A 752 27.39 42.34 42.88
N GLU A 753 28.17 41.68 43.72
CA GLU A 753 27.70 41.03 44.95
C GLU A 753 27.05 42.05 45.89
N ILE A 754 27.72 43.18 46.16
CA ILE A 754 27.17 44.26 46.99
C ILE A 754 25.89 44.84 46.37
N ARG A 755 25.88 45.12 45.06
CA ARG A 755 24.66 45.59 44.39
C ARG A 755 23.52 44.59 44.50
N SER A 756 23.82 43.31 44.41
CA SER A 756 22.83 42.26 44.57
C SER A 756 22.25 42.23 45.99
N ILE A 757 23.05 42.49 47.03
CA ILE A 757 22.54 42.67 48.40
C ILE A 757 21.66 43.93 48.47
N MET A 758 22.12 45.05 47.92
CA MET A 758 21.37 46.32 47.90
C MET A 758 20.04 46.24 47.15
N ASP A 759 19.95 45.47 46.06
CA ASP A 759 18.72 45.26 45.30
C ASP A 759 17.64 44.51 46.11
N HIS A 760 18.02 43.84 47.20
CA HIS A 760 17.11 43.09 48.09
C HIS A 760 16.92 43.77 49.46
N ALA A 761 17.59 44.90 49.72
CA ALA A 761 17.45 45.63 50.96
C ALA A 761 16.09 46.33 51.05
N HIS A 762 15.37 46.12 52.16
CA HIS A 762 14.09 46.76 52.43
C HIS A 762 14.25 48.29 52.49
N ASP A 763 13.29 49.04 51.94
CA ASP A 763 13.31 50.50 51.82
C ASP A 763 14.43 51.12 50.95
N TRP A 764 15.09 50.35 50.08
CA TRP A 764 16.10 50.90 49.17
C TRP A 764 15.73 50.68 47.70
N LYS A 765 15.80 51.74 46.90
CA LYS A 765 15.60 51.67 45.43
C LYS A 765 16.81 52.18 44.69
N ARG A 766 17.12 51.49 43.59
CA ARG A 766 18.21 51.89 42.70
C ARG A 766 17.89 53.21 42.02
N HIS A 767 18.85 54.14 42.06
CA HIS A 767 18.70 55.44 41.41
C HIS A 767 19.03 55.35 39.91
N GLU A 768 18.20 55.95 39.06
CA GLU A 768 18.47 56.09 37.64
C GLU A 768 19.53 57.18 37.40
N GLY A 769 20.78 56.76 37.17
CA GLY A 769 21.90 57.65 36.91
C GLY A 769 23.03 57.49 37.92
N SER A 770 23.79 58.58 38.15
CA SER A 770 24.88 58.61 39.11
C SER A 770 24.64 59.66 40.19
N LEU A 771 24.82 59.27 41.45
CA LEU A 771 24.82 60.17 42.60
C LEU A 771 26.26 60.56 42.96
N ARG A 772 26.45 61.72 43.57
CA ARG A 772 27.76 62.15 44.09
C ARG A 772 27.87 61.81 45.57
N PHE A 773 28.93 61.11 45.93
CA PHE A 773 29.30 60.72 47.29
C PHE A 773 30.58 61.46 47.71
N SER A 774 30.65 61.90 48.97
CA SER A 774 31.73 62.76 49.48
C SER A 774 33.13 62.15 49.29
N LEU A 775 33.30 60.87 49.62
CA LEU A 775 34.57 60.14 49.51
C LEU A 775 34.77 59.38 48.20
N TYR A 776 33.69 59.11 47.45
CA TYR A 776 33.71 58.17 46.30
C TYR A 776 33.38 58.80 44.94
N GLY A 777 33.15 60.11 44.90
CA GLY A 777 32.85 60.82 43.66
C GLY A 777 31.48 60.42 43.07
N ARG A 778 31.36 60.44 41.74
CA ARG A 778 30.12 60.03 41.06
C ARG A 778 30.04 58.51 40.95
N GLN A 779 29.07 57.91 41.62
CA GLN A 779 28.82 56.47 41.62
C GLN A 779 27.36 56.19 41.27
N ARG A 780 27.10 55.01 40.71
CA ARG A 780 25.73 54.48 40.69
C ARG A 780 25.37 54.08 42.11
N GLY A 781 24.19 54.48 42.57
CA GLY A 781 23.79 54.32 43.97
C GLY A 781 22.32 53.99 44.13
N TYR A 782 21.94 53.83 45.40
CA TYR A 782 20.61 53.54 45.87
C TYR A 782 20.14 54.72 46.73
N LEU A 783 18.84 54.98 46.71
CA LEU A 783 18.17 55.94 47.57
C LEU A 783 17.24 55.19 48.51
N ARG A 784 17.15 55.67 49.75
CA ARG A 784 16.17 55.16 50.71
C ARG A 784 14.78 55.69 50.33
N THR A 785 13.78 54.81 50.31
CA THR A 785 12.38 55.12 49.92
C THR A 785 11.54 55.62 51.07
#